data_AF-A0A8H3DAF6-F1
#
_entry.id   AF-A0A8H3DAF6-F1
#
_cell.length_a   1.000
_cell.length_b   1.000
_cell.length_c   1.000
_cell.angle_alpha   90.00
_cell.angle_beta   90.00
_cell.angle_gamma   90.00
#
_symmetry.space_group_name_H-M   'P 1'
#
loop_
_entity.id
_entity.type
_entity.pdbx_description
1 polymer ?
#
loop_
_entity_poly.entity_id
_entity_poly.type
_entity_poly.pdbx_seq_one_letter_code
_entity_poly.pdbx_strand_id
1 'polypeptide(L)'
;MKLQALSAGVGTLAYSVQNLAWQNATSRAVTVLIGTKICLGVLYRSVTDDVAEFSPLTQLLFVELLKLGLSFAWWARESRNPSSGDQYVSLENGDEGSGPRLVSPNPEGSRSGSPVNIQPSHSRLSLPPIPTLIPLAGIVVLNCAVGFAGVVAQRFAVPGAIHMFSLFTPLLCAFLLQLLFRRHYSTSTWNGLLFQLAGLALVQCGTGINHMKLTSTLLLVGRVYLQAVLLSWMDLVFKWADHPLSALNIFLWGSSSLLYLIAYVFINLESLWTFSFSLFGLIVTVFSAVEIVTMTFVLKHSDAIVVGATSYLVSSILAFFSVLFGSANYRLLILLGIGITSYGIGIFTVERSTANQEEEQEEADIQPEDSPIKAAIALGISSIAVVIATVAISSQGSGIGLHSPRPTPWFDFTSLPPVQSKAWCPRKPLPKLSGRKETRKRARVTNAFDSVLLIVFFSHPRYDVNLDYHLEMYQDYFPNILYVGPQTREDAGHKGVYDVLVDGFKSDEDLSGDWFKMAGRMAHHMLFTAMKENPCYDGYLWAPFDTFLNVPRLIQFKQDTIWWHSPFKDIIQYVDNPAITNNSHHAPPGTIQPGTAKDLIANFKHWGPDWWWGEPNVGLKVCMPAFEAVSAKKRAQLARLTDGELRMVGGSADTLYLPGYLREPFLEALDLFLDTDCFLEIAVPTVVHLVRPSSQKISFVDHWWIWEEPLNATFVRNQWADGYEVDTFHKYQFGKKDEQGHFQGDPGHIVAVQDLQVDSFRRQGMA
;
A
#
# COMPACT_ATOMS: atom_id res chain seq x y z
N MET A 1 0.79 29.48 16.53
CA MET A 1 2.01 29.61 15.70
C MET A 1 1.96 28.85 14.36
N LYS A 2 1.54 27.58 14.28
CA LYS A 2 1.54 26.81 13.00
C LYS A 2 0.57 27.32 11.92
N LEU A 3 -0.61 27.88 12.26
CA LEU A 3 -1.57 28.41 11.28
C LEU A 3 -1.13 29.74 10.62
N GLN A 4 -0.42 30.61 11.36
CA GLN A 4 0.07 31.89 10.82
C GLN A 4 1.22 31.68 9.82
N ALA A 5 2.09 30.70 10.06
CA ALA A 5 3.10 30.30 9.08
C ALA A 5 2.47 29.72 7.80
N LEU A 6 1.34 29.01 7.93
CA LEU A 6 0.62 28.43 6.80
C LEU A 6 -0.07 29.50 5.93
N SER A 7 -0.75 30.49 6.54
CA SER A 7 -1.39 31.57 5.78
C SER A 7 -0.36 32.51 5.13
N ALA A 8 0.77 32.77 5.80
CA ALA A 8 1.89 33.49 5.22
C ALA A 8 2.50 32.72 4.04
N GLY A 9 2.61 31.39 4.13
CA GLY A 9 3.08 30.54 3.05
C GLY A 9 2.16 30.57 1.81
N VAL A 10 0.84 30.44 2.00
CA VAL A 10 -0.14 30.50 0.90
C VAL A 10 -0.18 31.90 0.27
N GLY A 11 -0.12 32.96 1.07
CA GLY A 11 -0.07 34.34 0.57
C GLY A 11 1.21 34.62 -0.23
N THR A 12 2.36 34.13 0.24
CA THR A 12 3.64 34.28 -0.46
C THR A 12 3.68 33.46 -1.75
N LEU A 13 3.12 32.24 -1.76
CA LEU A 13 3.02 31.40 -2.95
C LEU A 13 2.11 32.02 -4.01
N ALA A 14 0.93 32.51 -3.60
CA ALA A 14 0.04 33.25 -4.49
C ALA A 14 0.72 34.51 -5.05
N TYR A 15 1.51 35.21 -4.22
CA TYR A 15 2.32 36.38 -4.63
C TYR A 15 3.46 36.03 -5.59
N SER A 16 4.14 34.89 -5.40
CA SER A 16 5.19 34.39 -6.30
C SER A 16 4.61 33.94 -7.64
N VAL A 17 3.47 33.24 -7.64
CA VAL A 17 2.72 32.90 -8.85
C VAL A 17 2.25 34.18 -9.56
N GLN A 18 1.84 35.19 -8.80
CA GLN A 18 1.47 36.52 -9.29
C GLN A 18 2.64 37.32 -9.91
N ASN A 19 3.88 37.05 -9.52
CA ASN A 19 5.10 37.73 -10.00
C ASN A 19 5.83 37.00 -11.13
N LEU A 20 5.28 35.88 -11.64
CA LEU A 20 5.82 35.10 -12.76
C LEU A 20 5.93 35.90 -14.06
N ALA A 21 5.19 36.99 -14.21
CA ALA A 21 4.98 37.66 -15.48
C ALA A 21 5.97 38.80 -15.83
N TRP A 22 7.07 39.03 -15.09
CA TRP A 22 7.75 40.35 -15.17
C TRP A 22 9.30 40.43 -15.26
N GLN A 23 9.98 39.39 -15.77
CA GLN A 23 11.35 39.37 -16.39
C GLN A 23 11.98 37.97 -16.19
N ASN A 24 12.43 37.32 -17.27
CA ASN A 24 12.80 35.89 -17.32
C ASN A 24 11.68 34.94 -16.86
N ALA A 25 10.49 35.10 -17.45
CA ALA A 25 9.25 34.46 -17.01
C ALA A 25 9.28 32.93 -17.05
N THR A 26 9.94 32.34 -18.06
CA THR A 26 10.13 30.89 -18.20
C THR A 26 10.96 30.29 -17.07
N SER A 27 12.11 30.89 -16.75
CA SER A 27 13.00 30.46 -15.66
C SER A 27 12.31 30.52 -14.29
N ARG A 28 11.53 31.57 -14.03
CA ARG A 28 10.73 31.69 -12.80
C ARG A 28 9.63 30.62 -12.74
N ALA A 29 8.94 30.35 -13.85
CA ALA A 29 7.89 29.33 -13.92
C ALA A 29 8.44 27.92 -13.65
N VAL A 30 9.60 27.61 -14.24
CA VAL A 30 10.33 26.37 -13.97
C VAL A 30 10.70 26.26 -12.49
N THR A 31 11.18 27.35 -11.89
CA THR A 31 11.54 27.38 -10.45
C THR A 31 10.32 27.16 -9.55
N VAL A 32 9.19 27.81 -9.84
CA VAL A 32 7.93 27.62 -9.11
C VAL A 32 7.41 26.20 -9.28
N LEU A 33 7.50 25.63 -10.49
CA LEU A 33 7.11 24.26 -10.76
C LEU A 33 7.94 23.27 -9.94
N ILE A 34 9.27 23.42 -9.91
CA ILE A 34 10.17 22.61 -9.09
C ILE A 34 9.83 22.74 -7.60
N GLY A 35 9.68 23.97 -7.10
CA GLY A 35 9.36 24.21 -5.69
C GLY A 35 8.03 23.59 -5.26
N THR A 36 7.00 23.73 -6.10
CA THR A 36 5.67 23.17 -5.86
C THR A 36 5.70 21.63 -5.85
N LYS A 37 6.41 21.02 -6.81
CA LYS A 37 6.61 19.55 -6.86
C LYS A 37 7.40 19.03 -5.66
N ILE A 38 8.42 19.75 -5.17
CA ILE A 38 9.15 19.40 -3.95
C ILE A 38 8.20 19.44 -2.74
N CYS A 39 7.41 20.51 -2.60
CA CYS A 39 6.42 20.62 -1.53
C CYS A 39 5.42 19.45 -1.55
N LEU A 40 4.88 19.10 -2.73
CA LEU A 40 4.02 17.94 -2.89
C LEU A 40 4.73 16.64 -2.51
N GLY A 41 5.96 16.43 -2.97
CA GLY A 41 6.74 15.24 -2.62
C GLY A 41 6.99 15.10 -1.12
N VAL A 42 7.28 16.21 -0.43
CA VAL A 42 7.43 16.24 1.04
C VAL A 42 6.10 15.99 1.74
N LEU A 43 5.02 16.67 1.32
CA LEU A 43 3.68 16.49 1.89
C LEU A 43 3.21 15.05 1.76
N TYR A 44 3.34 14.45 0.58
CA TYR A 44 3.02 13.04 0.35
C TYR A 44 3.92 12.10 1.14
N ARG A 45 5.11 12.53 1.59
CA ARG A 45 6.01 11.74 2.44
C ARG A 45 5.67 11.82 3.93
N SER A 46 5.16 12.97 4.38
CA SER A 46 4.88 13.23 5.79
C SER A 46 3.63 12.53 6.33
N VAL A 47 2.83 11.86 5.50
CA VAL A 47 1.60 11.22 5.97
C VAL A 47 1.77 9.73 6.11
N THR A 48 1.65 9.26 7.35
CA THR A 48 1.83 7.85 7.66
C THR A 48 0.58 7.00 7.53
N ASP A 49 -0.66 7.51 7.57
CA ASP A 49 -1.86 6.65 7.38
C ASP A 49 -3.20 7.36 7.01
N ASP A 50 -3.35 8.69 7.12
CA ASP A 50 -4.71 9.34 7.13
C ASP A 50 -5.09 10.23 5.92
N VAL A 51 -4.46 10.12 4.73
CA VAL A 51 -4.85 10.97 3.57
C VAL A 51 -6.20 10.56 2.95
N ALA A 52 -6.73 9.38 3.29
CA ALA A 52 -7.91 8.80 2.64
C ALA A 52 -9.26 9.34 3.13
N GLU A 53 -9.33 10.54 3.72
CA GLU A 53 -10.63 11.08 4.11
C GLU A 53 -11.43 11.60 2.92
N PHE A 54 -10.82 12.15 1.86
CA PHE A 54 -11.58 12.56 0.68
C PHE A 54 -11.90 11.36 -0.22
N SER A 55 -13.14 11.29 -0.72
CA SER A 55 -13.41 10.45 -1.88
C SER A 55 -12.50 10.91 -3.04
N PRO A 56 -11.85 9.99 -3.80
CA PRO A 56 -10.93 10.39 -4.86
C PRO A 56 -11.56 11.32 -5.91
N LEU A 57 -12.86 11.15 -6.15
CA LEU A 57 -13.62 12.01 -7.06
C LEU A 57 -13.81 13.43 -6.50
N THR A 58 -14.06 13.54 -5.20
CA THR A 58 -14.12 14.83 -4.49
C THR A 58 -12.78 15.55 -4.61
N GLN A 59 -11.66 14.84 -4.41
CA GLN A 59 -10.33 15.42 -4.55
C GLN A 59 -10.10 15.96 -5.99
N LEU A 60 -10.42 15.17 -7.02
CA LEU A 60 -10.30 15.61 -8.41
C LEU A 60 -11.16 16.86 -8.70
N LEU A 61 -12.42 16.87 -8.26
CA LEU A 61 -13.31 18.02 -8.43
C LEU A 61 -12.74 19.28 -7.76
N PHE A 62 -12.24 19.17 -6.53
CA PHE A 62 -11.63 20.29 -5.82
C PHE A 62 -10.37 20.81 -6.51
N VAL A 63 -9.50 19.92 -7.01
CA VAL A 63 -8.32 20.33 -7.79
C VAL A 63 -8.75 21.13 -9.03
N GLU A 64 -9.75 20.67 -9.78
CA GLU A 64 -10.24 21.37 -10.98
C GLU A 64 -10.86 22.74 -10.66
N LEU A 65 -11.66 22.83 -9.60
CA LEU A 65 -12.23 24.11 -9.16
C LEU A 65 -11.15 25.11 -8.72
N LEU A 66 -10.09 24.65 -8.04
CA LEU A 66 -8.95 25.50 -7.68
C LEU A 66 -8.16 25.94 -8.91
N LYS A 67 -7.92 25.05 -9.89
CA LYS A 67 -7.28 25.41 -11.16
C LYS A 67 -8.09 26.47 -11.91
N LEU A 68 -9.41 26.32 -11.96
CA LEU A 68 -10.32 27.28 -12.54
C LEU A 68 -10.24 28.64 -11.82
N GLY A 69 -10.29 28.65 -10.50
CA GLY A 69 -10.17 29.87 -9.69
C GLY A 69 -8.85 30.60 -9.89
N LEU A 70 -7.73 29.87 -9.91
CA LEU A 70 -6.39 30.43 -10.18
C LEU A 70 -6.30 31.02 -11.60
N SER A 71 -6.86 30.33 -12.59
CA SER A 71 -6.85 30.77 -13.99
C SER A 71 -7.73 31.99 -14.20
N PHE A 72 -8.88 32.06 -13.51
CA PHE A 72 -9.75 33.24 -13.51
C PHE A 72 -9.06 34.44 -12.85
N ALA A 73 -8.39 34.25 -11.71
CA ALA A 73 -7.63 35.31 -11.05
C ALA A 73 -6.50 35.85 -11.94
N TRP A 74 -5.82 34.98 -12.67
CA TRP A 74 -4.81 35.36 -13.67
C TRP A 74 -5.42 36.17 -14.81
N TRP A 75 -6.50 35.67 -15.44
CA TRP A 75 -7.19 36.39 -16.52
C TRP A 75 -7.72 37.76 -16.08
N ALA A 76 -8.32 37.84 -14.89
CA ALA A 76 -8.83 39.10 -14.33
C ALA A 76 -7.72 40.14 -14.11
N ARG A 77 -6.49 39.70 -13.86
CA ARG A 77 -5.31 40.59 -13.76
C ARG A 77 -4.81 41.01 -15.14
N GLU A 78 -4.71 40.07 -16.07
CA GLU A 78 -4.29 40.31 -17.46
C GLU A 78 -5.21 41.33 -18.16
N SER A 79 -6.52 41.20 -17.96
CA SER A 79 -7.54 42.13 -18.48
C SER A 79 -7.52 43.54 -17.86
N ARG A 80 -7.01 43.71 -16.63
CA ARG A 80 -6.92 45.03 -15.97
C ARG A 80 -5.74 45.88 -16.44
N ASN A 81 -4.64 45.23 -16.85
CA ASN A 81 -3.42 45.91 -17.28
C ASN A 81 -3.03 45.52 -18.72
N PRO A 82 -3.83 45.89 -19.73
CA PRO A 82 -3.57 45.51 -21.13
C PRO A 82 -2.23 46.05 -21.66
N SER A 83 -1.77 47.20 -21.16
CA SER A 83 -0.47 47.79 -21.52
C SER A 83 0.75 46.97 -21.08
N SER A 84 0.56 46.01 -20.17
CA SER A 84 1.64 45.12 -19.75
C SER A 84 1.79 43.91 -20.66
N GLY A 85 0.80 43.50 -21.44
CA GLY A 85 0.88 42.31 -22.30
C GLY A 85 1.69 42.54 -23.58
N ASP A 86 1.45 43.67 -24.26
CA ASP A 86 2.05 43.96 -25.57
C ASP A 86 3.49 44.50 -25.50
N GLN A 87 3.96 44.97 -24.34
CA GLN A 87 5.37 45.36 -24.16
C GLN A 87 6.32 44.15 -24.11
N TYR A 88 5.83 42.91 -23.99
CA TYR A 88 6.68 41.71 -23.89
C TYR A 88 7.25 41.23 -25.22
N VAL A 89 6.61 41.50 -26.36
CA VAL A 89 7.12 41.10 -27.68
C VAL A 89 8.08 42.17 -28.26
N SER A 90 7.97 43.43 -27.83
CA SER A 90 8.84 44.51 -28.32
C SER A 90 10.13 44.72 -27.51
N LEU A 91 10.33 44.06 -26.37
CA LEU A 91 11.55 44.21 -25.56
C LEU A 91 12.66 43.19 -25.88
N GLU A 92 12.36 42.16 -26.68
CA GLU A 92 13.35 41.16 -27.13
C GLU A 92 14.02 41.56 -28.45
N ASN A 93 13.39 42.43 -29.24
CA ASN A 93 14.05 43.11 -30.36
C ASN A 93 14.86 44.30 -29.84
N GLY A 94 16.11 44.03 -29.43
CA GLY A 94 17.10 45.04 -29.12
C GLY A 94 17.26 46.02 -30.29
N ASP A 95 16.83 47.26 -30.09
CA ASP A 95 17.12 48.42 -30.94
C ASP A 95 18.60 48.80 -30.75
N GLU A 96 19.52 47.96 -31.24
CA GLU A 96 20.91 48.33 -31.49
C GLU A 96 20.96 49.20 -32.74
N GLY A 97 20.72 50.51 -32.58
CA GLY A 97 20.75 51.37 -33.76
C GLY A 97 20.49 52.86 -33.60
N SER A 98 20.60 53.46 -32.42
CA SER A 98 20.51 54.93 -32.28
C SER A 98 21.82 55.64 -32.67
N GLY A 99 22.13 55.62 -33.97
CA GLY A 99 23.03 56.59 -34.58
C GLY A 99 22.35 57.99 -34.65
N PRO A 100 23.07 59.09 -34.39
CA PRO A 100 22.48 60.42 -34.39
C PRO A 100 22.17 60.86 -35.83
N ARG A 101 20.89 60.84 -36.24
CA ARG A 101 20.46 61.47 -37.49
C ARG A 101 20.20 62.95 -37.28
N LEU A 102 20.96 63.72 -38.05
CA LEU A 102 20.90 65.16 -38.26
C LEU A 102 19.48 65.67 -38.54
N VAL A 103 19.20 66.79 -37.90
CA VAL A 103 18.06 67.68 -38.14
C VAL A 103 18.11 68.21 -39.58
N SER A 104 17.01 68.03 -40.31
CA SER A 104 16.69 68.80 -41.52
C SER A 104 15.31 69.43 -41.34
N PRO A 105 15.11 70.72 -41.66
CA PRO A 105 13.83 71.39 -41.48
C PRO A 105 13.00 71.45 -42.77
N ASN A 106 11.68 71.42 -42.56
CA ASN A 106 10.59 72.03 -43.36
C ASN A 106 10.09 71.32 -44.64
N PRO A 107 8.88 71.67 -45.14
CA PRO A 107 7.58 71.57 -44.47
C PRO A 107 6.46 71.04 -45.43
N GLU A 108 5.23 70.92 -44.89
CA GLU A 108 3.94 70.86 -45.61
C GLU A 108 3.59 69.62 -46.44
N GLY A 109 2.46 68.97 -46.08
CA GLY A 109 1.82 67.95 -46.91
C GLY A 109 0.77 67.16 -46.16
N SER A 110 -0.45 67.68 -46.13
CA SER A 110 -1.64 67.10 -45.52
C SER A 110 -2.00 65.70 -46.04
N ARG A 111 -2.29 64.78 -45.10
CA ARG A 111 -3.42 63.83 -45.19
C ARG A 111 -3.66 63.20 -43.81
N SER A 112 -4.75 63.62 -43.17
CA SER A 112 -5.24 63.03 -41.93
C SER A 112 -5.81 61.64 -42.20
N GLY A 113 -4.97 60.61 -42.08
CA GLY A 113 -5.43 59.28 -41.71
C GLY A 113 -5.41 59.20 -40.20
N SER A 114 -6.56 59.33 -39.54
CA SER A 114 -6.66 58.99 -38.12
C SER A 114 -6.14 57.56 -37.95
N PRO A 115 -5.17 57.29 -37.05
CA PRO A 115 -4.84 55.93 -36.70
C PRO A 115 -6.09 55.34 -36.06
N VAL A 116 -6.73 54.41 -36.75
CA VAL A 116 -7.74 53.54 -36.14
C VAL A 116 -6.98 52.81 -35.04
N ASN A 117 -7.20 53.27 -33.81
CA ASN A 117 -6.71 52.64 -32.62
C ASN A 117 -7.50 51.34 -32.50
N ILE A 118 -7.03 50.29 -33.18
CA ILE A 118 -7.54 48.93 -33.07
C ILE A 118 -7.16 48.50 -31.66
N GLN A 119 -8.01 48.86 -30.70
CA GLN A 119 -7.94 48.34 -29.35
C GLN A 119 -8.08 46.82 -29.48
N PRO A 120 -7.10 46.02 -29.05
CA PRO A 120 -7.21 44.56 -29.13
C PRO A 120 -8.47 44.13 -28.39
N SER A 121 -9.37 43.44 -29.10
CA SER A 121 -10.72 43.07 -28.64
C SER A 121 -10.74 42.00 -27.53
N HIS A 122 -9.62 41.77 -26.85
CA HIS A 122 -9.45 40.73 -25.83
C HIS A 122 -10.02 41.11 -24.46
N SER A 123 -10.63 42.29 -24.30
CA SER A 123 -11.25 42.71 -23.02
C SER A 123 -12.50 41.91 -22.64
N ARG A 124 -13.10 41.18 -23.60
CA ARG A 124 -14.19 40.24 -23.34
C ARG A 124 -13.66 38.82 -23.45
N LEU A 125 -13.98 37.98 -22.46
CA LEU A 125 -13.77 36.54 -22.50
C LEU A 125 -14.54 35.98 -23.70
N SER A 126 -13.88 35.93 -24.86
CA SER A 126 -14.43 35.39 -26.09
C SER A 126 -14.15 33.90 -26.13
N LEU A 127 -15.14 33.14 -26.60
CA LEU A 127 -14.92 31.72 -26.85
C LEU A 127 -13.84 31.56 -27.93
N PRO A 128 -12.94 30.57 -27.79
CA PRO A 128 -12.02 30.21 -28.86
C PRO A 128 -12.80 29.89 -30.15
N PRO A 129 -12.24 30.16 -31.34
CA PRO A 129 -12.91 29.86 -32.60
C PRO A 129 -13.17 28.35 -32.72
N ILE A 130 -14.20 27.95 -33.47
CA ILE A 130 -14.62 26.54 -33.59
C ILE A 130 -13.47 25.56 -33.87
N PRO A 131 -12.47 25.87 -34.74
CA PRO A 131 -11.32 25.00 -34.97
C PRO A 131 -10.44 24.72 -33.74
N THR A 132 -10.38 25.64 -32.76
CA THR A 132 -9.64 25.43 -31.49
C THR A 132 -10.48 24.72 -30.43
N LEU A 133 -11.83 24.80 -30.50
CA LEU A 133 -12.72 24.13 -29.56
C LEU A 133 -12.63 22.60 -29.63
N ILE A 134 -12.50 22.02 -30.82
CA ILE A 134 -12.42 20.55 -30.99
C ILE A 134 -11.17 19.96 -30.29
N PRO A 135 -9.95 20.47 -30.54
CA PRO A 135 -8.75 20.05 -29.80
C PRO A 135 -8.87 20.26 -28.29
N LEU A 136 -9.44 21.38 -27.84
CA LEU A 136 -9.63 21.67 -26.42
C LEU A 136 -10.59 20.67 -25.76
N ALA A 137 -11.68 20.30 -26.43
CA ALA A 137 -12.59 19.26 -25.93
C ALA A 137 -11.89 17.90 -25.78
N GLY A 138 -11.00 17.54 -26.74
CA GLY A 138 -10.16 16.35 -26.63
C GLY A 138 -9.23 16.37 -25.40
N ILE A 139 -8.60 17.52 -25.14
CA ILE A 139 -7.77 17.73 -23.94
C ILE A 139 -8.61 17.58 -22.65
N VAL A 140 -9.83 18.12 -22.61
CA VAL A 140 -10.74 17.98 -21.45
C VAL A 140 -11.04 16.51 -21.16
N VAL A 141 -11.45 15.74 -22.17
CA VAL A 141 -11.76 14.31 -22.02
C VAL A 141 -10.53 13.55 -21.54
N LEU A 142 -9.37 13.82 -22.14
CA LEU A 142 -8.13 13.15 -21.79
C LEU A 142 -7.64 13.50 -20.39
N ASN A 143 -7.78 14.76 -19.95
CA ASN A 143 -7.49 15.18 -18.58
C ASN A 143 -8.38 14.45 -17.57
N CYS A 144 -9.68 14.29 -17.86
CA CYS A 144 -10.57 13.48 -17.03
C CYS A 144 -10.15 12.00 -16.99
N ALA A 145 -9.79 11.43 -18.14
CA ALA A 145 -9.32 10.04 -18.23
C ALA A 145 -8.02 9.80 -17.45
N VAL A 146 -7.05 10.73 -17.54
CA VAL A 146 -5.80 10.69 -16.78
C VAL A 146 -6.06 10.78 -15.28
N GLY A 147 -6.95 11.70 -14.85
CA GLY A 147 -7.32 11.82 -13.44
C GLY A 147 -7.96 10.53 -12.90
N PHE A 148 -8.90 9.95 -13.65
CA PHE A 148 -9.53 8.68 -13.29
C PHE A 148 -8.53 7.52 -13.27
N ALA A 149 -7.70 7.37 -14.31
CA ALA A 149 -6.63 6.36 -14.35
C ALA A 149 -5.64 6.54 -13.19
N GLY A 150 -5.39 7.78 -12.75
CA GLY A 150 -4.61 8.09 -11.57
C GLY A 150 -5.20 7.53 -10.29
N VAL A 151 -6.50 7.76 -10.07
CA VAL A 151 -7.26 7.23 -8.92
C VAL A 151 -7.30 5.70 -8.95
N VAL A 152 -7.58 5.11 -10.11
CA VAL A 152 -7.63 3.66 -10.25
C VAL A 152 -6.23 3.05 -10.02
N ALA A 153 -5.17 3.68 -10.53
CA ALA A 153 -3.79 3.23 -10.28
C ALA A 153 -3.45 3.18 -8.79
N GLN A 154 -3.89 4.17 -8.00
CA GLN A 154 -3.69 4.18 -6.55
C GLN A 154 -4.38 2.99 -5.84
N ARG A 155 -5.43 2.41 -6.43
CA ARG A 155 -6.10 1.21 -5.91
C ARG A 155 -5.42 -0.11 -6.27
N PHE A 156 -4.56 -0.12 -7.29
CA PHE A 156 -3.99 -1.37 -7.84
C PHE A 156 -2.46 -1.42 -7.81
N ALA A 157 -1.79 -0.31 -7.53
CA ALA A 157 -0.35 -0.19 -7.52
C ALA A 157 0.14 0.60 -6.32
N VAL A 158 1.27 0.19 -5.78
CA VAL A 158 1.96 0.96 -4.74
C VAL A 158 2.47 2.30 -5.32
N PRO A 159 2.42 3.39 -4.55
CA PRO A 159 2.90 4.71 -4.97
C PRO A 159 4.31 4.74 -5.58
N GLY A 160 5.25 3.94 -5.08
CA GLY A 160 6.59 3.82 -5.67
C GLY A 160 6.56 3.30 -7.11
N ALA A 161 5.70 2.32 -7.42
CA ALA A 161 5.52 1.83 -8.78
C ALA A 161 4.82 2.87 -9.67
N ILE A 162 3.81 3.57 -9.16
CA ILE A 162 3.16 4.66 -9.89
C ILE A 162 4.19 5.72 -10.29
N HIS A 163 5.05 6.12 -9.37
CA HIS A 163 6.09 7.09 -9.61
C HIS A 163 7.13 6.57 -10.61
N MET A 164 7.64 5.34 -10.43
CA MET A 164 8.59 4.71 -11.35
C MET A 164 8.07 4.67 -12.80
N PHE A 165 6.82 4.27 -13.00
CA PHE A 165 6.21 4.27 -14.34
C PHE A 165 6.04 5.69 -14.87
N SER A 166 5.66 6.66 -14.01
CA SER A 166 5.54 8.06 -14.40
C SER A 166 6.86 8.68 -14.89
N LEU A 167 8.02 8.11 -14.51
CA LEU A 167 9.32 8.52 -15.05
C LEU A 167 9.44 8.29 -16.56
N PHE A 168 8.65 7.41 -17.18
CA PHE A 168 8.70 7.23 -18.63
C PHE A 168 7.96 8.32 -19.42
N THR A 169 7.17 9.16 -18.75
CA THR A 169 6.35 10.20 -19.38
C THR A 169 7.18 11.15 -20.27
N PRO A 170 8.31 11.73 -19.83
CA PRO A 170 9.07 12.69 -20.63
C PRO A 170 9.65 12.09 -21.91
N LEU A 171 10.14 10.84 -21.83
CA LEU A 171 10.66 10.10 -22.98
C LEU A 171 9.56 9.85 -24.01
N LEU A 172 8.36 9.47 -23.53
CA LEU A 172 7.21 9.25 -24.39
C LEU A 172 6.68 10.56 -25.00
N CYS A 173 6.70 11.68 -24.25
CA CYS A 173 6.42 13.00 -24.80
C CYS A 173 7.39 13.36 -25.93
N ALA A 174 8.70 13.19 -25.73
CA ALA A 174 9.69 13.46 -26.78
C ALA A 174 9.44 12.62 -28.03
N PHE A 175 9.14 11.33 -27.85
CA PHE A 175 8.79 10.42 -28.95
C PHE A 175 7.54 10.85 -29.70
N LEU A 176 6.46 11.17 -28.98
CA LEU A 176 5.19 11.62 -29.57
C LEU A 176 5.36 12.95 -30.29
N LEU A 177 6.11 13.90 -29.71
CA LEU A 177 6.37 15.20 -30.33
C LEU A 177 7.19 15.06 -31.62
N GLN A 178 8.18 14.17 -31.64
CA GLN A 178 8.96 13.88 -32.83
C GLN A 178 8.13 13.16 -33.91
N LEU A 179 7.36 12.14 -33.53
CA LEU A 179 6.62 11.30 -34.47
C LEU A 179 5.40 12.02 -35.07
N LEU A 180 4.67 12.77 -34.26
CA LEU A 180 3.38 13.35 -34.68
C LEU A 180 3.50 14.80 -35.14
N PHE A 181 4.50 15.53 -34.64
CA PHE A 181 4.66 16.96 -34.92
C PHE A 181 6.00 17.30 -35.58
N ARG A 182 6.75 16.28 -36.03
CA ARG A 182 8.03 16.42 -36.74
C ARG A 182 9.04 17.32 -36.03
N ARG A 183 8.96 17.42 -34.69
CA ARG A 183 10.00 18.12 -33.93
C ARG A 183 11.28 17.30 -33.96
N HIS A 184 12.37 17.94 -34.34
CA HIS A 184 13.68 17.32 -34.34
C HIS A 184 14.34 17.53 -32.99
N TYR A 185 14.77 16.44 -32.36
CA TYR A 185 15.55 16.47 -31.13
C TYR A 185 16.93 15.90 -31.41
N SER A 186 17.97 16.60 -30.97
CA SER A 186 19.34 16.14 -31.12
C SER A 186 19.58 14.84 -30.36
N THR A 187 20.58 14.07 -30.80
CA THR A 187 21.01 12.85 -30.09
C THR A 187 21.43 13.16 -28.66
N SER A 188 22.00 14.35 -28.42
CA SER A 188 22.35 14.87 -27.10
C SER A 188 21.12 14.99 -26.19
N THR A 189 20.01 15.54 -26.69
CA THR A 189 18.74 15.64 -25.95
C THR A 189 18.21 14.25 -25.55
N TRP A 190 18.21 13.30 -26.50
CA TRP A 190 17.78 11.91 -26.24
C TRP A 190 18.66 11.22 -25.19
N ASN A 191 19.97 11.38 -25.31
CA ASN A 191 20.93 10.85 -24.34
C ASN A 191 20.71 11.46 -22.95
N GLY A 192 20.50 12.78 -22.87
CA GLY A 192 20.19 13.47 -21.61
C GLY A 192 18.96 12.90 -20.93
N LEU A 193 17.88 12.65 -21.67
CA LEU A 193 16.64 12.04 -21.15
C LEU A 193 16.83 10.57 -20.72
N LEU A 194 17.57 9.78 -21.50
CA LEU A 194 17.86 8.39 -21.18
C LEU A 194 18.73 8.26 -19.93
N PHE A 195 19.74 9.11 -19.76
CA PHE A 195 20.56 9.14 -18.54
C PHE A 195 19.71 9.56 -17.33
N GLN A 196 18.83 10.54 -17.48
CA GLN A 196 17.91 10.93 -16.40
C GLN A 196 16.99 9.77 -15.97
N LEU A 197 16.39 9.07 -16.94
CA LEU A 197 15.56 7.90 -16.68
C LEU A 197 16.37 6.77 -16.04
N ALA A 198 17.55 6.45 -16.57
CA ALA A 198 18.40 5.37 -16.06
C ALA A 198 18.88 5.64 -14.63
N GLY A 199 19.29 6.88 -14.34
CA GLY A 199 19.71 7.29 -13.00
C GLY A 199 18.56 7.17 -11.98
N LEU A 200 17.36 7.62 -12.33
CA LEU A 200 16.20 7.50 -11.44
C LEU A 200 15.65 6.08 -11.35
N ALA A 201 15.70 5.28 -12.42
CA ALA A 201 15.39 3.86 -12.37
C ALA A 201 16.33 3.15 -11.39
N LEU A 202 17.62 3.50 -11.36
CA LEU A 202 18.59 2.96 -10.41
C LEU A 202 18.27 3.36 -8.96
N VAL A 203 17.84 4.62 -8.72
CA VAL A 203 17.33 5.07 -7.41
C VAL A 203 16.12 4.22 -6.98
N GLN A 204 15.24 3.85 -7.92
CA GLN A 204 14.04 3.07 -7.65
C GLN A 204 14.28 1.56 -7.55
N CYS A 205 15.30 0.99 -8.21
CA CYS A 205 15.65 -0.44 -8.12
C CYS A 205 16.06 -0.88 -6.70
N GLY A 206 16.46 0.06 -5.82
CA GLY A 206 16.66 -0.20 -4.40
C GLY A 206 15.35 -0.40 -3.60
N THR A 207 14.19 -0.17 -4.22
CA THR A 207 12.86 -0.38 -3.63
C THR A 207 12.29 -1.70 -4.14
N GLY A 208 11.88 -2.60 -3.25
CA GLY A 208 11.54 -4.00 -3.57
C GLY A 208 10.23 -4.20 -4.38
N ILE A 209 10.15 -3.68 -5.61
CA ILE A 209 9.01 -3.85 -6.54
C ILE A 209 9.10 -5.24 -7.21
N ASN A 210 9.10 -6.33 -6.44
CA ASN A 210 9.39 -7.66 -7.01
C ASN A 210 8.17 -8.42 -7.53
N HIS A 211 6.92 -8.01 -7.26
CA HIS A 211 5.74 -8.71 -7.78
C HIS A 211 4.57 -7.76 -8.07
N MET A 212 4.49 -7.20 -9.28
CA MET A 212 3.28 -6.55 -9.78
C MET A 212 2.46 -7.52 -10.64
N LYS A 213 1.14 -7.55 -10.43
CA LYS A 213 0.23 -8.27 -11.33
C LYS A 213 0.26 -7.62 -12.71
N LEU A 214 0.15 -8.42 -13.77
CA LEU A 214 0.09 -7.95 -15.15
C LEU A 214 -0.98 -6.87 -15.35
N THR A 215 -2.14 -7.01 -14.70
CA THR A 215 -3.23 -6.03 -14.75
C THR A 215 -2.83 -4.67 -14.18
N SER A 216 -2.13 -4.64 -13.04
CA SER A 216 -1.60 -3.39 -12.47
C SER A 216 -0.54 -2.77 -13.40
N THR A 217 0.34 -3.59 -13.98
CA THR A 217 1.35 -3.12 -14.94
C THR A 217 0.71 -2.49 -16.19
N LEU A 218 -0.26 -3.16 -16.81
CA LEU A 218 -0.98 -2.65 -17.98
C LEU A 218 -1.69 -1.33 -17.66
N LEU A 219 -2.28 -1.22 -16.47
CA LEU A 219 -2.94 0.00 -16.04
C LEU A 219 -1.95 1.17 -15.83
N LEU A 220 -0.78 0.92 -15.24
CA LEU A 220 0.26 1.93 -15.09
C LEU A 220 0.82 2.37 -16.44
N VAL A 221 1.08 1.43 -17.36
CA VAL A 221 1.52 1.75 -18.73
C VAL A 221 0.46 2.59 -19.44
N GLY A 222 -0.81 2.20 -19.36
CA GLY A 222 -1.93 2.95 -19.94
C GLY A 222 -2.02 4.37 -19.37
N ARG A 223 -1.88 4.54 -18.06
CA ARG A 223 -1.85 5.85 -17.41
C ARG A 223 -0.70 6.72 -17.93
N VAL A 224 0.53 6.20 -17.99
CA VAL A 224 1.71 6.93 -18.49
C VAL A 224 1.50 7.36 -19.94
N TYR A 225 0.94 6.47 -20.76
CA TYR A 225 0.60 6.77 -22.13
C TYR A 225 -0.40 7.93 -22.23
N LEU A 226 -1.53 7.86 -21.52
CA LEU A 226 -2.54 8.92 -21.52
C LEU A 226 -1.97 10.26 -21.04
N GLN A 227 -1.11 10.24 -20.01
CA GLN A 227 -0.42 11.43 -19.51
C GLN A 227 0.50 12.05 -20.56
N ALA A 228 1.29 11.23 -21.27
CA ALA A 228 2.22 11.72 -22.29
C ALA A 228 1.47 12.31 -23.50
N VAL A 229 0.36 11.68 -23.91
CA VAL A 229 -0.52 12.21 -24.95
C VAL A 229 -1.12 13.54 -24.53
N LEU A 230 -1.59 13.65 -23.28
CA LEU A 230 -2.17 14.89 -22.75
C LEU A 230 -1.17 16.04 -22.81
N LEU A 231 0.04 15.83 -22.31
CA LEU A 231 1.07 16.87 -22.28
C LEU A 231 1.51 17.27 -23.70
N SER A 232 1.69 16.30 -24.60
CA SER A 232 2.08 16.56 -25.98
C SER A 232 0.98 17.31 -26.75
N TRP A 233 -0.28 16.98 -26.51
CA TRP A 233 -1.43 17.65 -27.12
C TRP A 233 -1.61 19.06 -26.56
N MET A 234 -1.48 19.25 -25.25
CA MET A 234 -1.52 20.59 -24.64
C MET A 234 -0.40 21.49 -25.16
N ASP A 235 0.84 20.99 -25.27
CA ASP A 235 1.97 21.72 -25.84
C ASP A 235 1.67 22.24 -27.24
N LEU A 236 1.09 21.40 -28.10
CA LEU A 236 0.70 21.78 -29.46
C LEU A 236 -0.40 22.85 -29.46
N VAL A 237 -1.52 22.59 -28.76
CA VAL A 237 -2.71 23.44 -28.81
C VAL A 237 -2.44 24.80 -28.19
N PHE A 238 -1.65 24.87 -27.13
CA PHE A 238 -1.32 26.15 -26.49
C PHE A 238 -0.39 27.03 -27.30
N LYS A 239 0.46 26.45 -28.15
CA LYS A 239 1.30 27.19 -29.10
C LYS A 239 0.56 27.57 -30.38
N TRP A 240 -0.37 26.72 -30.81
CA TRP A 240 -1.16 26.97 -32.01
C TRP A 240 -2.33 27.94 -31.79
N ALA A 241 -2.95 27.92 -30.61
CA ALA A 241 -4.07 28.79 -30.31
C ALA A 241 -3.60 30.21 -30.01
N ASP A 242 -4.02 31.16 -30.85
CA ASP A 242 -3.80 32.60 -30.66
C ASP A 242 -4.76 33.18 -29.60
N HIS A 243 -4.68 32.65 -28.38
CA HIS A 243 -5.48 33.09 -27.24
C HIS A 243 -4.61 33.23 -25.99
N PRO A 244 -4.99 34.14 -25.07
CA PRO A 244 -4.33 34.23 -23.78
C PRO A 244 -4.47 32.90 -23.04
N LEU A 245 -3.36 32.45 -22.43
CA LEU A 245 -3.30 31.13 -21.77
C LEU A 245 -4.31 31.02 -20.64
N SER A 246 -4.53 32.12 -19.93
CA SER A 246 -5.51 32.23 -18.86
C SER A 246 -6.93 31.92 -19.34
N ALA A 247 -7.31 32.37 -20.55
CA ALA A 247 -8.62 32.06 -21.15
C ALA A 247 -8.74 30.60 -21.59
N LEU A 248 -7.69 30.04 -22.21
CA LEU A 248 -7.65 28.62 -22.56
C LEU A 248 -7.80 27.74 -21.31
N ASN A 249 -7.09 28.09 -20.24
CA ASN A 249 -7.17 27.40 -18.96
C ASN A 249 -8.57 27.49 -18.33
N ILE A 250 -9.22 28.67 -18.35
CA ILE A 250 -10.60 28.81 -17.85
C ILE A 250 -11.55 27.86 -18.60
N PHE A 251 -11.42 27.76 -19.93
CA PHE A 251 -12.23 26.85 -20.73
C PHE A 251 -11.97 25.38 -20.36
N LEU A 252 -10.70 24.98 -20.29
CA LEU A 252 -10.30 23.61 -19.95
C LEU A 252 -10.79 23.21 -18.57
N TRP A 253 -10.45 24.00 -17.54
CA TRP A 253 -10.75 23.68 -16.14
C TRP A 253 -12.23 23.87 -15.80
N GLY A 254 -12.93 24.78 -16.49
CA GLY A 254 -14.38 24.92 -16.36
C GLY A 254 -15.10 23.69 -16.89
N SER A 255 -14.69 23.19 -18.05
CA SER A 255 -15.29 22.01 -18.69
C SER A 255 -15.00 20.72 -17.90
N SER A 256 -13.75 20.51 -17.45
CA SER A 256 -13.40 19.36 -16.60
C SER A 256 -14.10 19.39 -15.24
N SER A 257 -14.17 20.57 -14.60
CA SER A 257 -14.91 20.74 -13.33
C SER A 257 -16.37 20.35 -13.50
N LEU A 258 -17.01 20.75 -14.60
CA LEU A 258 -18.39 20.37 -14.90
C LEU A 258 -18.54 18.84 -15.07
N LEU A 259 -17.64 18.19 -15.80
CA LEU A 259 -17.66 16.73 -15.97
C LEU A 259 -17.48 15.99 -14.64
N TYR A 260 -16.54 16.43 -13.79
CA TYR A 260 -16.35 15.81 -12.48
C TYR A 260 -17.51 16.10 -11.53
N LEU A 261 -18.15 17.27 -11.62
CA LEU A 261 -19.35 17.59 -10.86
C LEU A 261 -20.51 16.68 -11.27
N ILE A 262 -20.72 16.50 -12.57
CA ILE A 262 -21.72 15.57 -13.11
C ILE A 262 -21.44 14.15 -12.59
N ALA A 263 -20.20 13.67 -12.70
CA ALA A 263 -19.81 12.36 -12.18
C ALA A 263 -20.03 12.24 -10.66
N TYR A 264 -19.72 13.29 -9.90
CA TYR A 264 -19.93 13.34 -8.46
C TYR A 264 -21.40 13.23 -8.09
N VAL A 265 -22.27 13.97 -8.78
CA VAL A 265 -23.73 13.93 -8.56
C VAL A 265 -24.28 12.54 -8.91
N PHE A 266 -23.84 11.95 -10.03
CA PHE A 266 -24.28 10.60 -10.41
C PHE A 266 -23.86 9.53 -9.41
N ILE A 267 -22.63 9.59 -8.89
CA ILE A 267 -22.11 8.59 -7.95
C ILE A 267 -22.70 8.75 -6.54
N ASN A 268 -23.00 9.98 -6.11
CA ASN A 268 -23.50 10.27 -4.76
C ASN A 268 -24.99 10.64 -4.75
N LEU A 269 -25.77 10.09 -5.69
CA LEU A 269 -27.19 10.43 -5.87
C LEU A 269 -28.01 10.18 -4.59
N GLU A 270 -27.60 9.20 -3.77
CA GLU A 270 -28.24 8.84 -2.51
C GLU A 270 -27.84 9.75 -1.32
N SER A 271 -26.67 10.40 -1.38
CA SER A 271 -26.17 11.24 -0.28
C SER A 271 -25.15 12.29 -0.73
N LEU A 272 -25.64 13.36 -1.35
CA LEU A 272 -24.81 14.48 -1.81
C LEU A 272 -24.07 15.23 -0.69
N TRP A 273 -24.53 15.07 0.56
CA TRP A 273 -24.06 15.83 1.74
C TRP A 273 -22.96 15.13 2.54
N THR A 274 -22.52 13.93 2.15
CA THR A 274 -21.42 13.23 2.82
C THR A 274 -20.07 13.81 2.38
N PHE A 275 -19.69 14.92 2.98
CA PHE A 275 -18.40 15.56 2.75
C PHE A 275 -17.53 15.49 4.02
N SER A 276 -16.44 14.74 3.92
CA SER A 276 -15.35 14.71 4.90
C SER A 276 -14.33 15.79 4.56
N PHE A 277 -14.01 16.67 5.51
CA PHE A 277 -13.03 17.74 5.31
C PHE A 277 -11.70 17.38 5.95
N SER A 278 -10.64 17.28 5.14
CA SER A 278 -9.27 17.16 5.61
C SER A 278 -8.46 18.42 5.27
N LEU A 279 -7.92 19.08 6.30
CA LEU A 279 -7.02 20.23 6.11
C LEU A 279 -5.77 19.83 5.30
N PHE A 280 -5.25 18.63 5.52
CA PHE A 280 -4.11 18.12 4.78
C PHE A 280 -4.47 17.89 3.31
N GLY A 281 -5.60 17.23 3.04
CA GLY A 281 -6.07 17.02 1.67
C GLY A 281 -6.34 18.34 0.93
N LEU A 282 -6.82 19.37 1.63
CA LEU A 282 -6.94 20.72 1.08
C LEU A 282 -5.58 21.29 0.68
N ILE A 283 -4.55 21.20 1.53
CA ILE A 283 -3.20 21.68 1.23
C ILE A 283 -2.63 20.97 -0.01
N VAL A 284 -2.73 19.65 -0.07
CA VAL A 284 -2.27 18.87 -1.24
C VAL A 284 -3.01 19.29 -2.51
N THR A 285 -4.32 19.52 -2.42
CA THR A 285 -5.15 19.97 -3.54
C THR A 285 -4.74 21.35 -4.04
N VAL A 286 -4.42 22.28 -3.12
CA VAL A 286 -3.91 23.62 -3.47
C VAL A 286 -2.57 23.53 -4.20
N PHE A 287 -1.59 22.80 -3.66
CA PHE A 287 -0.29 22.67 -4.31
C PHE A 287 -0.41 21.94 -5.67
N SER A 288 -1.28 20.94 -5.79
CA SER A 288 -1.54 20.24 -7.06
C SER A 288 -2.14 21.18 -8.11
N ALA A 289 -3.08 22.04 -7.72
CA ALA A 289 -3.66 23.03 -8.62
C ALA A 289 -2.62 24.07 -9.09
N VAL A 290 -1.78 24.56 -8.18
CA VAL A 290 -0.68 25.49 -8.51
C VAL A 290 0.34 24.83 -9.44
N GLU A 291 0.69 23.57 -9.20
CA GLU A 291 1.61 22.80 -10.04
C GLU A 291 1.08 22.73 -11.48
N ILE A 292 -0.18 22.33 -11.66
CA ILE A 292 -0.78 22.14 -12.98
C ILE A 292 -0.93 23.47 -13.72
N VAL A 293 -1.36 24.55 -13.06
CA VAL A 293 -1.47 25.87 -13.70
C VAL A 293 -0.08 26.38 -14.11
N THR A 294 0.94 26.23 -13.26
CA THR A 294 2.32 26.61 -13.59
C THR A 294 2.85 25.76 -14.75
N MET A 295 2.53 24.47 -14.78
CA MET A 295 2.89 23.56 -15.88
C MET A 295 2.33 24.07 -17.21
N THR A 296 1.08 24.55 -17.27
CA THR A 296 0.52 25.10 -18.52
C THR A 296 1.28 26.33 -19.04
N PHE A 297 1.81 27.16 -18.13
CA PHE A 297 2.67 28.27 -18.50
C PHE A 297 3.99 27.79 -19.12
N VAL A 298 4.63 26.80 -18.49
CA VAL A 298 5.85 26.18 -19.04
C VAL A 298 5.58 25.51 -20.39
N LEU A 299 4.43 24.87 -20.59
CA LEU A 299 4.06 24.27 -21.87
C LEU A 299 3.89 25.33 -22.98
N LYS A 300 3.27 26.48 -22.68
CA LYS A 300 3.07 27.54 -23.68
C LYS A 300 4.40 28.18 -24.11
N HIS A 301 5.31 28.43 -23.18
CA HIS A 301 6.54 29.20 -23.41
C HIS A 301 7.82 28.37 -23.50
N SER A 302 7.74 27.05 -23.32
CA SER A 302 8.89 26.14 -23.44
C SER A 302 8.42 24.88 -24.14
N ASP A 303 8.43 23.71 -23.51
CA ASP A 303 7.76 22.52 -24.03
C ASP A 303 7.48 21.45 -22.96
N ALA A 304 6.82 20.37 -23.38
CA ALA A 304 6.51 19.22 -22.53
C ALA A 304 7.75 18.45 -22.03
N ILE A 305 8.89 18.54 -22.71
CA ILE A 305 10.12 17.87 -22.30
C ILE A 305 10.75 18.62 -21.12
N VAL A 306 10.74 19.95 -21.13
CA VAL A 306 11.18 20.78 -19.99
C VAL A 306 10.34 20.45 -18.75
N VAL A 307 9.01 20.37 -18.88
CA VAL A 307 8.12 19.92 -17.79
C VAL A 307 8.55 18.54 -17.27
N GLY A 308 8.89 17.62 -18.16
CA GLY A 308 9.40 16.29 -17.80
C GLY A 308 10.73 16.34 -17.05
N ALA A 309 11.71 17.10 -17.55
CA ALA A 309 13.02 17.27 -16.94
C ALA A 309 12.94 17.86 -15.52
N THR A 310 12.01 18.80 -15.27
CA THR A 310 11.79 19.30 -13.90
C THR A 310 11.31 18.20 -12.96
N SER A 311 10.52 17.24 -13.45
CA SER A 311 10.05 16.11 -12.64
C SER A 311 11.19 15.15 -12.28
N TYR A 312 12.15 14.95 -13.19
CA TYR A 312 13.36 14.19 -12.91
C TYR A 312 14.24 14.85 -11.86
N LEU A 313 14.52 16.16 -12.01
CA LEU A 313 15.30 16.93 -11.04
C LEU A 313 14.69 16.88 -9.64
N VAL A 314 13.38 17.10 -9.52
CA VAL A 314 12.68 17.02 -8.23
C VAL A 314 12.82 15.64 -7.60
N SER A 315 12.69 14.59 -8.40
CA SER A 315 12.83 13.21 -7.92
C SER A 315 14.25 12.94 -7.39
N SER A 316 15.28 13.45 -8.07
CA SER A 316 16.66 13.39 -7.58
C SER A 316 16.88 14.17 -6.28
N ILE A 317 16.29 15.36 -6.14
CA ILE A 317 16.39 16.18 -4.92
C ILE A 317 15.73 15.45 -3.73
N LEU A 318 14.55 14.87 -3.93
CA LEU A 318 13.85 14.11 -2.90
C LEU A 318 14.62 12.83 -2.51
N ALA A 319 15.23 12.15 -3.48
CA ALA A 319 16.10 11.00 -3.23
C ALA A 319 17.34 11.41 -2.41
N PHE A 320 17.95 12.55 -2.75
CA PHE A 320 19.10 13.09 -2.00
C PHE A 320 18.76 13.40 -0.55
N PHE A 321 17.63 14.08 -0.29
CA PHE A 321 17.16 14.31 1.08
C PHE A 321 16.89 13.00 1.83
N SER A 322 16.41 11.96 1.15
CA SER A 322 16.21 10.64 1.77
C SER A 322 17.51 10.01 2.27
N VAL A 323 18.62 10.22 1.55
CA VAL A 323 19.97 9.80 1.98
C VAL A 323 20.46 10.65 3.15
N LEU A 324 20.33 11.98 3.05
CA LEU A 324 20.78 12.91 4.08
C LEU A 324 20.13 12.68 5.44
N PHE A 325 18.81 12.46 5.46
CA PHE A 325 18.05 12.22 6.70
C PHE A 325 18.15 10.78 7.22
N GLY A 326 19.03 9.95 6.64
CA GLY A 326 19.33 8.61 7.15
C GLY A 326 18.26 7.55 6.90
N SER A 327 17.15 7.91 6.25
CA SER A 327 16.01 7.06 5.96
C SER A 327 16.23 6.05 4.82
N ALA A 328 17.27 6.21 4.00
CA ALA A 328 17.43 5.37 2.81
C ALA A 328 18.23 4.09 3.10
N ASN A 329 17.62 2.93 2.78
CA ASN A 329 18.33 1.69 2.54
C ASN A 329 19.02 1.78 1.16
N TYR A 330 20.26 1.29 0.99
CA TYR A 330 21.04 1.38 -0.26
C TYR A 330 21.59 2.78 -0.66
N ARG A 331 22.17 3.51 0.31
CA ARG A 331 22.72 4.87 0.10
C ARG A 331 23.66 5.00 -1.11
N LEU A 332 24.54 4.02 -1.34
CA LEU A 332 25.50 4.07 -2.45
C LEU A 332 24.81 4.02 -3.82
N LEU A 333 23.80 3.15 -3.97
CA LEU A 333 23.05 3.00 -5.21
C LEU A 333 22.26 4.27 -5.54
N ILE A 334 21.66 4.89 -4.51
CA ILE A 334 20.92 6.14 -4.65
C ILE A 334 21.87 7.28 -5.05
N LEU A 335 23.04 7.39 -4.41
CA LEU A 335 24.04 8.40 -4.77
C LEU A 335 24.55 8.23 -6.21
N LEU A 336 24.78 6.99 -6.66
CA LEU A 336 25.16 6.70 -8.04
C LEU A 336 24.05 7.11 -9.01
N GLY A 337 22.79 6.76 -8.71
CA GLY A 337 21.64 7.15 -9.53
C GLY A 337 21.44 8.66 -9.61
N ILE A 338 21.65 9.38 -8.50
CA ILE A 338 21.66 10.86 -8.48
C ILE A 338 22.79 11.42 -9.35
N GLY A 339 23.99 10.83 -9.31
CA GLY A 339 25.11 11.23 -10.16
C GLY A 339 24.80 11.09 -11.65
N ILE A 340 24.25 9.94 -12.06
CA ILE A 340 23.85 9.68 -13.45
C ILE A 340 22.73 10.65 -13.88
N THR A 341 21.75 10.89 -13.01
CA THR A 341 20.64 11.80 -13.33
C THR A 341 21.13 13.25 -13.49
N SER A 342 21.99 13.72 -12.59
CA SER A 342 22.59 15.06 -12.66
C SER A 342 23.42 15.25 -13.93
N TYR A 343 24.16 14.22 -14.34
CA TYR A 343 24.89 14.24 -15.62
C TYR A 343 23.94 14.36 -16.82
N GLY A 344 22.86 13.58 -16.84
CA GLY A 344 21.83 13.67 -17.88
C GLY A 344 21.11 15.03 -17.92
N ILE A 345 20.87 15.65 -16.77
CA ILE A 345 20.33 17.03 -16.68
C ILE A 345 21.33 18.02 -17.26
N GLY A 346 22.62 17.89 -16.93
CA GLY A 346 23.68 18.74 -17.47
C GLY A 346 23.72 18.73 -19.00
N ILE A 347 23.74 17.54 -19.61
CA ILE A 347 23.66 17.37 -21.07
C ILE A 347 22.43 18.07 -21.62
N PHE A 348 21.26 17.80 -21.05
CA PHE A 348 19.99 18.37 -21.49
C PHE A 348 19.99 19.92 -21.42
N THR A 349 20.52 20.50 -20.36
CA THR A 349 20.57 21.96 -20.17
C THR A 349 21.57 22.64 -21.09
N VAL A 350 22.76 22.04 -21.29
CA VAL A 350 23.80 22.60 -22.18
C VAL A 350 23.28 22.64 -23.61
N GLU A 351 22.72 21.53 -24.08
CA GLU A 351 22.14 21.41 -25.42
C GLU A 351 21.03 22.45 -25.64
N ARG A 352 20.18 22.66 -24.64
CA ARG A 352 19.11 23.66 -24.73
C ARG A 352 19.62 25.09 -24.73
N SER A 353 20.67 25.36 -23.97
CA SER A 353 21.28 26.69 -23.96
C SER A 353 21.96 27.02 -25.29
N THR A 354 22.54 26.02 -25.97
CA THR A 354 23.18 26.20 -27.29
C THR A 354 22.15 26.29 -28.41
N ALA A 355 21.11 25.45 -28.39
CA ALA A 355 20.05 25.48 -29.41
C ALA A 355 19.32 26.83 -29.44
N ASN A 356 19.04 27.44 -28.27
CA ASN A 356 18.44 28.77 -28.18
C ASN A 356 19.31 29.88 -28.78
N GLN A 357 20.63 29.67 -28.94
CA GLN A 357 21.52 30.64 -29.60
C GLN A 357 21.57 30.46 -31.12
N GLU A 358 21.23 29.26 -31.63
CA GLU A 358 21.23 28.95 -33.06
C GLU A 358 19.85 29.18 -33.71
N GLU A 359 18.75 28.94 -32.99
CA GLU A 359 17.37 29.14 -33.49
C GLU A 359 17.02 30.62 -33.75
N GLU A 360 17.69 31.58 -33.10
CA GLU A 360 17.54 33.03 -33.41
C GLU A 360 17.97 33.40 -34.85
N GLN A 361 18.66 32.51 -35.58
CA GLN A 361 19.14 32.76 -36.94
C GLN A 361 18.34 32.06 -38.06
N GLU A 362 17.44 31.13 -37.77
CA GLU A 362 16.81 30.25 -38.79
C GLU A 362 15.27 30.19 -38.74
N GLU A 363 14.61 31.12 -38.04
CA GLU A 363 13.15 31.13 -37.87
C GLU A 363 12.34 31.64 -39.10
N ALA A 364 12.93 31.64 -40.30
CA ALA A 364 12.36 32.29 -41.47
C ALA A 364 11.57 31.40 -42.45
N ASP A 365 11.53 30.06 -42.33
CA ASP A 365 10.90 29.26 -43.41
C ASP A 365 10.37 27.87 -43.02
N ILE A 366 9.63 27.75 -41.92
CA ILE A 366 8.85 26.53 -41.63
C ILE A 366 7.36 26.84 -41.80
N GLN A 367 6.83 26.59 -43.00
CA GLN A 367 5.39 26.61 -43.22
C GLN A 367 4.69 25.50 -42.40
N PRO A 368 3.57 25.79 -41.71
CA PRO A 368 2.79 24.81 -40.95
C PRO A 368 1.94 23.98 -41.92
N GLU A 369 2.56 23.05 -42.65
CA GLU A 369 1.91 22.37 -43.78
C GLU A 369 1.06 21.13 -43.43
N ASP A 370 0.82 20.83 -42.15
CA ASP A 370 -0.17 19.82 -41.76
C ASP A 370 -1.00 20.26 -40.56
N SER A 371 -2.32 20.29 -40.72
CA SER A 371 -3.24 20.80 -39.69
C SER A 371 -3.08 19.99 -38.38
N PRO A 372 -2.90 20.63 -37.22
CA PRO A 372 -2.81 19.96 -35.90
C PRO A 372 -4.04 19.08 -35.61
N ILE A 373 -5.13 19.30 -36.33
CA ILE A 373 -6.37 18.53 -36.32
C ILE A 373 -6.13 17.05 -36.70
N LYS A 374 -5.30 16.74 -37.71
CA LYS A 374 -5.04 15.34 -38.12
C LYS A 374 -4.31 14.56 -37.03
N ALA A 375 -3.28 15.16 -36.46
CA ALA A 375 -2.51 14.58 -35.36
C ALA A 375 -3.35 14.47 -34.08
N ALA A 376 -4.20 15.47 -33.80
CA ALA A 376 -5.17 15.44 -32.72
C ALA A 376 -6.18 14.29 -32.86
N ILE A 377 -6.69 14.04 -34.08
CA ILE A 377 -7.60 12.91 -34.35
C ILE A 377 -6.87 11.57 -34.14
N ALA A 378 -5.63 11.42 -34.64
CA ALA A 378 -4.85 10.20 -34.44
C ALA A 378 -4.58 9.91 -32.95
N LEU A 379 -4.22 10.94 -32.18
CA LEU A 379 -4.04 10.85 -30.73
C LEU A 379 -5.34 10.54 -29.99
N GLY A 380 -6.45 11.15 -30.42
CA GLY A 380 -7.78 10.90 -29.86
C GLY A 380 -8.21 9.43 -30.01
N ILE A 381 -8.08 8.86 -31.22
CA ILE A 381 -8.44 7.47 -31.50
C ILE A 381 -7.59 6.50 -30.66
N SER A 382 -6.28 6.72 -30.59
CA SER A 382 -5.39 5.87 -29.79
C SER A 382 -5.68 5.96 -28.29
N SER A 383 -6.00 7.17 -27.79
CA SER A 383 -6.37 7.37 -26.39
C SER A 383 -7.67 6.67 -26.01
N ILE A 384 -8.67 6.67 -26.91
CA ILE A 384 -9.94 5.96 -26.69
C ILE A 384 -9.70 4.45 -26.52
N ALA A 385 -8.85 3.85 -27.35
CA ALA A 385 -8.52 2.42 -27.22
C ALA A 385 -7.89 2.08 -25.85
N VAL A 386 -6.99 2.94 -25.36
CA VAL A 386 -6.35 2.76 -24.04
C VAL A 386 -7.34 2.99 -22.90
N VAL A 387 -8.25 3.97 -23.02
CA VAL A 387 -9.32 4.18 -22.05
C VAL A 387 -10.25 2.96 -21.98
N ILE A 388 -10.69 2.43 -23.14
CA ILE A 388 -11.52 1.22 -23.21
C ILE A 388 -10.80 0.04 -22.56
N ALA A 389 -9.51 -0.17 -22.88
CA ALA A 389 -8.72 -1.22 -22.25
C ALA A 389 -8.61 -1.04 -20.73
N THR A 390 -8.40 0.19 -20.26
CA THR A 390 -8.30 0.53 -18.83
C THR A 390 -9.62 0.27 -18.10
N VAL A 391 -10.75 0.63 -18.71
CA VAL A 391 -12.10 0.38 -18.18
C VAL A 391 -12.45 -1.12 -18.21
N ALA A 392 -12.08 -1.83 -19.27
CA ALA A 392 -12.29 -3.27 -19.36
C ALA A 392 -11.51 -4.02 -18.27
N ILE A 393 -10.24 -3.68 -18.08
CA ILE A 393 -9.40 -4.26 -17.02
C ILE A 393 -9.94 -3.94 -15.63
N SER A 394 -10.44 -2.71 -15.40
CA SER A 394 -10.99 -2.33 -14.09
C SER A 394 -12.33 -3.01 -13.80
N SER A 395 -13.17 -3.23 -14.81
CA SER A 395 -14.47 -3.91 -14.66
C SER A 395 -14.35 -5.40 -14.32
N GLN A 396 -13.31 -6.09 -14.82
CA GLN A 396 -13.03 -7.50 -14.53
C GLN A 396 -12.51 -7.74 -13.10
N GLY A 397 -12.09 -6.69 -12.40
CA GLY A 397 -11.60 -6.77 -11.01
C GLY A 397 -12.69 -6.82 -9.93
N SER A 398 -13.98 -6.80 -10.30
CA SER A 398 -15.11 -6.67 -9.36
C SER A 398 -15.50 -7.97 -8.63
N GLY A 399 -14.89 -9.11 -8.93
CA GLY A 399 -15.29 -10.42 -8.39
C GLY A 399 -14.61 -10.89 -7.09
N ILE A 400 -13.58 -10.21 -6.59
CA ILE A 400 -12.84 -10.63 -5.38
C ILE A 400 -12.46 -9.36 -4.63
N GLY A 401 -12.81 -9.28 -3.35
CA GLY A 401 -12.54 -8.12 -2.46
C GLY A 401 -11.05 -7.76 -2.39
N LEU A 402 -10.58 -7.00 -3.38
CA LEU A 402 -9.27 -6.40 -3.42
C LEU A 402 -9.31 -5.11 -2.60
N HIS A 403 -8.91 -5.22 -1.34
CA HIS A 403 -8.54 -4.04 -0.58
C HIS A 403 -7.46 -3.28 -1.34
N SER A 404 -7.69 -1.98 -1.55
CA SER A 404 -6.69 -1.02 -2.01
C SER A 404 -5.40 -1.24 -1.20
N PRO A 405 -4.21 -1.34 -1.83
CA PRO A 405 -2.98 -1.23 -1.09
C PRO A 405 -3.03 0.10 -0.32
N ARG A 406 -2.67 0.06 0.97
CA ARG A 406 -2.65 1.25 1.81
C ARG A 406 -1.79 2.33 1.13
N PRO A 407 -2.19 3.61 1.17
CA PRO A 407 -1.38 4.69 0.62
C PRO A 407 -0.07 4.77 1.38
N THR A 408 1.01 4.19 0.83
CA THR A 408 2.36 4.44 1.34
C THR A 408 2.78 5.86 0.92
N PRO A 409 3.52 6.60 1.73
CA PRO A 409 4.00 7.91 1.36
C PRO A 409 4.81 7.86 0.05
N TRP A 410 4.68 8.86 -0.84
CA TRP A 410 5.19 8.82 -2.23
C TRP A 410 6.71 8.66 -2.39
N PHE A 411 7.47 8.66 -1.30
CA PHE A 411 8.92 8.44 -1.29
C PHE A 411 9.37 7.77 0.01
N ASP A 412 8.56 6.85 0.52
CA ASP A 412 8.94 6.15 1.74
C ASP A 412 9.83 4.93 1.45
N PHE A 413 11.14 5.15 1.46
CA PHE A 413 12.15 4.10 1.48
C PHE A 413 12.17 3.32 2.83
N THR A 414 11.29 3.67 3.78
CA THR A 414 11.18 3.09 5.14
C THR A 414 9.82 2.51 5.53
N SER A 415 8.70 2.81 4.85
CA SER A 415 7.34 2.39 5.30
C SER A 415 6.56 1.51 4.34
N LEU A 416 7.25 0.70 3.55
CA LEU A 416 6.69 -0.63 3.37
C LEU A 416 6.61 -1.24 4.79
N PRO A 417 5.60 -2.08 5.13
CA PRO A 417 5.84 -3.08 6.16
C PRO A 417 7.20 -3.72 5.83
N PRO A 418 7.97 -4.26 6.78
CA PRO A 418 9.06 -5.12 6.41
C PRO A 418 8.46 -6.38 5.76
N VAL A 419 7.91 -6.27 4.55
CA VAL A 419 8.40 -7.05 3.43
C VAL A 419 9.89 -6.76 3.46
N GLN A 420 10.62 -7.50 4.31
CA GLN A 420 11.79 -8.18 3.82
C GLN A 420 11.40 -8.54 2.40
N SER A 421 11.93 -7.80 1.41
CA SER A 421 12.13 -8.36 0.08
C SER A 421 12.43 -9.81 0.37
N LYS A 422 11.61 -10.75 -0.10
CA LYS A 422 11.84 -12.19 0.06
C LYS A 422 13.24 -12.44 -0.50
N ALA A 423 14.26 -12.12 0.28
CA ALA A 423 15.63 -12.51 0.13
C ALA A 423 15.42 -14.00 0.14
N TRP A 424 15.62 -14.58 -1.03
CA TRP A 424 15.22 -15.94 -1.35
C TRP A 424 15.65 -16.81 -0.17
N CYS A 425 14.70 -17.14 0.70
CA CYS A 425 14.93 -17.80 1.97
C CYS A 425 14.52 -19.23 1.67
N PRO A 426 15.47 -20.08 1.24
CA PRO A 426 15.13 -21.44 0.88
C PRO A 426 14.56 -22.14 2.12
N ARG A 427 13.35 -22.69 2.00
CA ARG A 427 12.74 -23.46 3.08
C ARG A 427 13.61 -24.69 3.35
N LYS A 428 13.94 -24.89 4.63
CA LYS A 428 14.53 -26.15 5.10
C LYS A 428 13.55 -27.29 4.76
N PRO A 429 14.00 -28.37 4.08
CA PRO A 429 13.16 -29.53 3.88
C PRO A 429 12.67 -30.06 5.23
N LEU A 430 11.36 -30.28 5.36
CA LEU A 430 10.78 -30.86 6.57
C LEU A 430 11.16 -32.35 6.66
N PRO A 431 11.20 -32.93 7.88
CA PRO A 431 11.37 -34.36 8.08
C PRO A 431 10.40 -35.18 7.20
N LYS A 432 10.89 -36.29 6.64
CA LYS A 432 10.07 -37.19 5.82
C LYS A 432 9.25 -38.09 6.74
N LEU A 433 7.98 -37.75 6.96
CA LEU A 433 7.05 -38.62 7.68
C LEU A 433 6.75 -39.88 6.86
N SER A 434 6.93 -41.06 7.46
CA SER A 434 6.34 -42.30 6.96
C SER A 434 4.84 -42.09 6.69
N GLY A 435 4.33 -42.54 5.53
CA GLY A 435 2.91 -42.36 5.18
C GLY A 435 2.56 -41.08 4.41
N ARG A 436 3.49 -40.11 4.26
CA ARG A 436 3.30 -38.98 3.34
C ARG A 436 3.25 -39.49 1.90
N LYS A 437 2.04 -39.74 1.39
CA LYS A 437 1.81 -40.08 -0.01
C LYS A 437 2.37 -38.92 -0.85
N GLU A 438 3.15 -39.21 -1.90
CA GLU A 438 3.57 -38.16 -2.84
C GLU A 438 2.31 -37.47 -3.39
N THR A 439 2.00 -36.29 -2.88
CA THR A 439 0.85 -35.46 -3.24
C THR A 439 0.86 -35.04 -4.71
N ARG A 440 1.92 -35.36 -5.46
CA ARG A 440 2.07 -35.11 -6.90
C ARG A 440 0.96 -35.69 -7.79
N LYS A 441 0.06 -36.55 -7.27
CA LYS A 441 -1.08 -37.09 -8.04
C LYS A 441 -2.48 -36.73 -7.54
N ARG A 442 -2.67 -36.06 -6.39
CA ARG A 442 -3.99 -35.54 -5.98
C ARG A 442 -4.07 -34.04 -6.28
N ALA A 443 -5.17 -33.61 -6.90
CA ALA A 443 -5.45 -32.19 -7.05
C ALA A 443 -5.61 -31.57 -5.65
N ARG A 444 -4.82 -30.54 -5.34
CA ARG A 444 -4.94 -29.83 -4.06
C ARG A 444 -6.32 -29.20 -3.95
N VAL A 445 -6.94 -29.30 -2.77
CA VAL A 445 -8.27 -28.73 -2.52
C VAL A 445 -8.21 -27.20 -2.47
N THR A 446 -7.11 -26.65 -1.94
CA THR A 446 -6.85 -25.21 -1.88
C THR A 446 -5.35 -24.93 -1.88
N ASN A 447 -4.96 -23.73 -2.30
CA ASN A 447 -3.58 -23.24 -2.18
C ASN A 447 -3.42 -22.19 -1.06
N ALA A 448 -4.46 -21.98 -0.24
CA ALA A 448 -4.49 -20.92 0.77
C ALA A 448 -3.33 -21.02 1.79
N PHE A 449 -2.88 -22.24 2.13
CA PHE A 449 -1.85 -22.47 3.15
C PHE A 449 -0.51 -22.96 2.57
N ASP A 450 -0.28 -22.78 1.26
CA ASP A 450 0.94 -23.23 0.57
C ASP A 450 2.24 -22.65 1.16
N SER A 451 2.15 -21.46 1.74
CA SER A 451 3.27 -20.76 2.36
C SER A 451 3.23 -20.67 3.87
N VAL A 452 2.26 -21.34 4.50
CA VAL A 452 2.13 -21.44 5.96
C VAL A 452 2.77 -22.73 6.44
N LEU A 453 3.44 -22.67 7.60
CA LEU A 453 3.88 -23.84 8.35
C LEU A 453 2.83 -24.17 9.41
N LEU A 454 2.18 -25.33 9.29
CA LEU A 454 1.35 -25.88 10.36
C LEU A 454 2.27 -26.63 11.34
N ILE A 455 2.39 -26.10 12.55
CA ILE A 455 3.14 -26.68 13.66
C ILE A 455 2.16 -27.43 14.55
N VAL A 456 2.30 -28.75 14.62
CA VAL A 456 1.42 -29.64 15.39
C VAL A 456 2.14 -30.18 16.60
N PHE A 457 1.70 -29.81 17.80
CA PHE A 457 2.31 -30.28 19.03
C PHE A 457 1.60 -31.52 19.57
N PHE A 458 2.33 -32.61 19.76
CA PHE A 458 1.83 -33.79 20.44
C PHE A 458 2.50 -33.90 21.81
N SER A 459 1.71 -33.72 22.87
CA SER A 459 2.16 -33.92 24.25
C SER A 459 2.06 -35.39 24.69
N HIS A 460 1.09 -36.11 24.13
CA HIS A 460 0.61 -37.44 24.54
C HIS A 460 1.23 -38.67 23.83
N PRO A 461 1.85 -39.70 24.47
CA PRO A 461 1.94 -41.07 23.96
C PRO A 461 0.76 -41.60 23.11
N ARG A 462 -0.48 -41.38 23.57
CA ARG A 462 -1.71 -41.85 22.90
C ARG A 462 -1.93 -41.26 21.49
N TYR A 463 -1.16 -40.23 21.12
CA TYR A 463 -1.28 -39.57 19.82
C TYR A 463 -0.37 -40.21 18.76
N ASP A 464 0.66 -40.98 19.13
CA ASP A 464 1.61 -41.59 18.18
C ASP A 464 0.91 -42.52 17.18
N VAL A 465 -0.05 -43.33 17.65
CA VAL A 465 -0.84 -44.25 16.78
C VAL A 465 -1.76 -43.54 15.77
N ASN A 466 -1.86 -42.21 15.83
CA ASN A 466 -2.76 -41.40 15.00
C ASN A 466 -2.04 -40.39 14.12
N LEU A 467 -0.71 -40.28 14.19
CA LEU A 467 0.06 -39.27 13.42
C LEU A 467 -0.18 -39.39 11.91
N ASP A 468 -0.10 -40.61 11.36
CA ASP A 468 -0.33 -40.88 9.94
C ASP A 468 -1.74 -40.51 9.50
N TYR A 469 -2.73 -40.76 10.37
CA TYR A 469 -4.12 -40.42 10.11
C TYR A 469 -4.35 -38.90 10.13
N HIS A 470 -3.81 -38.22 11.14
CA HIS A 470 -3.80 -36.75 11.20
C HIS A 470 -3.15 -36.13 9.95
N LEU A 471 -2.01 -36.68 9.51
CA LEU A 471 -1.35 -36.26 8.30
C LEU A 471 -2.26 -36.46 7.07
N GLU A 472 -2.90 -37.62 6.95
CA GLU A 472 -3.80 -37.92 5.84
C GLU A 472 -5.00 -36.96 5.74
N MET A 473 -5.52 -36.47 6.87
CA MET A 473 -6.64 -35.52 6.90
C MET A 473 -6.25 -34.11 6.46
N TYR A 474 -5.06 -33.63 6.84
CA TYR A 474 -4.70 -32.23 6.66
C TYR A 474 -3.68 -31.96 5.54
N GLN A 475 -2.94 -32.96 5.04
CA GLN A 475 -1.90 -32.77 4.03
C GLN A 475 -2.39 -32.19 2.69
N ASP A 476 -3.68 -32.38 2.36
CA ASP A 476 -4.28 -31.86 1.14
C ASP A 476 -4.60 -30.35 1.23
N TYR A 477 -4.59 -29.79 2.46
CA TYR A 477 -4.78 -28.37 2.77
C TYR A 477 -3.48 -27.67 3.15
N PHE A 478 -2.64 -28.36 3.94
CA PHE A 478 -1.37 -27.85 4.46
C PHE A 478 -0.23 -28.69 3.88
N PRO A 479 0.46 -28.22 2.82
CA PRO A 479 1.59 -28.96 2.27
C PRO A 479 2.81 -28.94 3.20
N ASN A 480 2.88 -28.01 4.17
CA ASN A 480 3.96 -27.90 5.13
C ASN A 480 3.44 -28.15 6.55
N ILE A 481 3.53 -29.40 7.01
CA ILE A 481 3.15 -29.80 8.37
C ILE A 481 4.41 -30.26 9.09
N LEU A 482 4.63 -29.70 10.29
CA LEU A 482 5.73 -30.03 11.17
C LEU A 482 5.16 -30.50 12.50
N TYR A 483 5.35 -31.78 12.80
CA TYR A 483 5.05 -32.32 14.13
C TYR A 483 6.21 -32.02 15.07
N VAL A 484 5.89 -31.62 16.31
CA VAL A 484 6.85 -31.32 17.39
C VAL A 484 6.44 -31.96 18.71
N GLY A 485 7.42 -32.43 19.47
CA GLY A 485 7.21 -33.09 20.76
C GLY A 485 8.51 -33.51 21.44
N PRO A 486 8.43 -34.17 22.61
CA PRO A 486 9.57 -34.45 23.50
C PRO A 486 10.62 -35.43 22.93
N GLN A 487 11.85 -35.34 23.48
CA GLN A 487 13.02 -36.12 23.06
C GLN A 487 12.95 -37.63 23.29
N THR A 488 12.41 -38.06 24.42
CA THR A 488 12.39 -39.46 24.81
C THR A 488 10.96 -39.92 25.01
N ARG A 489 10.60 -40.98 24.29
CA ARG A 489 9.28 -41.64 24.32
C ARG A 489 9.14 -42.66 25.47
N GLU A 490 9.92 -42.50 26.55
CA GLU A 490 10.13 -43.52 27.60
C GLU A 490 9.06 -43.58 28.68
N ASP A 491 7.98 -42.80 28.58
CA ASP A 491 6.70 -43.18 29.20
C ASP A 491 6.18 -44.41 28.44
N ALA A 492 6.45 -45.57 29.03
CA ALA A 492 6.44 -46.92 28.45
C ALA A 492 5.41 -47.16 27.33
N GLY A 493 5.85 -47.19 26.06
CA GLY A 493 4.94 -47.64 24.98
C GLY A 493 5.35 -47.49 23.51
N HIS A 494 6.50 -46.94 23.13
CA HIS A 494 6.68 -46.46 21.74
C HIS A 494 7.89 -47.05 21.03
N LYS A 495 7.69 -48.11 20.24
CA LYS A 495 8.71 -48.61 19.30
C LYS A 495 8.41 -48.10 17.88
N GLY A 496 9.28 -47.27 17.31
CA GLY A 496 9.50 -47.29 15.85
C GLY A 496 9.32 -46.04 14.98
N VAL A 497 9.24 -44.79 15.46
CA VAL A 497 9.10 -43.62 14.54
C VAL A 497 9.97 -42.44 14.97
N TYR A 498 10.85 -41.93 14.08
CA TYR A 498 11.79 -40.83 14.31
C TYR A 498 11.63 -39.65 13.32
N ASP A 499 10.40 -39.39 12.85
CA ASP A 499 10.15 -38.41 11.78
C ASP A 499 9.60 -37.05 12.28
N VAL A 500 9.92 -36.68 13.52
CA VAL A 500 9.40 -35.47 14.19
C VAL A 500 10.54 -34.51 14.53
N LEU A 501 10.29 -33.20 14.47
CA LEU A 501 11.23 -32.25 15.07
C LEU A 501 11.16 -32.37 16.60
N VAL A 502 12.26 -32.85 17.15
CA VAL A 502 12.42 -33.14 18.55
C VAL A 502 13.33 -32.08 19.17
N ASP A 503 12.88 -31.46 20.24
CA ASP A 503 13.73 -30.63 21.10
C ASP A 503 14.32 -31.49 22.22
N GLY A 504 15.56 -31.22 22.61
CA GLY A 504 16.21 -31.88 23.75
C GLY A 504 15.65 -31.49 25.11
N PHE A 505 14.66 -30.58 25.14
CA PHE A 505 13.93 -30.22 26.34
C PHE A 505 13.25 -31.45 26.94
N LYS A 506 13.79 -31.92 28.08
CA LYS A 506 13.24 -33.07 28.79
C LYS A 506 11.92 -32.69 29.41
N SER A 507 10.89 -33.50 29.17
CA SER A 507 9.70 -33.46 29.99
C SER A 507 10.05 -34.07 31.34
N ASP A 508 10.01 -33.27 32.42
CA ASP A 508 10.01 -33.74 33.81
C ASP A 508 8.59 -34.18 34.25
N GLU A 509 7.85 -34.81 33.33
CA GLU A 509 6.55 -35.43 33.59
C GLU A 509 6.69 -36.55 34.63
N ASP A 510 6.20 -36.27 35.84
CA ASP A 510 5.94 -37.31 36.83
C ASP A 510 4.49 -37.82 36.66
N LEU A 511 4.34 -38.90 35.88
CA LEU A 511 3.05 -39.57 35.68
C LEU A 511 2.58 -40.35 36.93
N SER A 512 3.35 -40.38 38.01
CA SER A 512 3.05 -41.16 39.22
C SER A 512 2.27 -40.39 40.30
N GLY A 513 2.08 -39.08 40.14
CA GLY A 513 1.33 -38.23 41.09
C GLY A 513 0.08 -37.55 40.51
N ASP A 514 -0.72 -36.93 41.38
CA ASP A 514 -1.91 -36.11 41.02
C ASP A 514 -1.56 -34.79 40.30
N TRP A 515 -0.29 -34.57 39.97
CA TRP A 515 0.26 -33.31 39.47
C TRP A 515 0.51 -33.31 37.96
N PHE A 516 -0.57 -33.21 37.17
CA PHE A 516 -0.51 -33.23 35.71
C PHE A 516 -0.50 -31.80 35.11
N LYS A 517 0.68 -31.17 34.92
CA LYS A 517 0.76 -29.77 34.39
C LYS A 517 1.91 -29.46 33.41
N MET A 518 2.71 -30.46 33.02
CA MET A 518 3.94 -30.27 32.25
C MET A 518 3.77 -29.91 30.76
N ALA A 519 2.66 -30.31 30.13
CA ALA A 519 2.46 -30.12 28.69
C ALA A 519 2.50 -28.65 28.24
N GLY A 520 2.05 -27.71 29.07
CA GLY A 520 2.00 -26.30 28.71
C GLY A 520 3.37 -25.61 28.68
N ARG A 521 4.32 -25.97 29.56
CA ARG A 521 5.68 -25.41 29.54
C ARG A 521 6.42 -25.86 28.28
N MET A 522 6.36 -27.17 28.00
CA MET A 522 6.99 -27.75 26.82
C MET A 522 6.40 -27.20 25.52
N ALA A 523 5.09 -26.96 25.46
CA ALA A 523 4.40 -26.50 24.26
C ALA A 523 4.98 -25.19 23.68
N HIS A 524 5.15 -24.14 24.49
CA HIS A 524 5.67 -22.88 23.97
C HIS A 524 7.18 -22.93 23.65
N HIS A 525 7.94 -23.79 24.33
CA HIS A 525 9.32 -24.09 23.97
C HIS A 525 9.40 -24.77 22.59
N MET A 526 8.53 -25.75 22.34
CA MET A 526 8.45 -26.43 21.04
C MET A 526 8.00 -25.48 19.93
N LEU A 527 7.04 -24.58 20.22
CA LEU A 527 6.64 -23.51 19.29
C LEU A 527 7.85 -22.62 18.93
N PHE A 528 8.61 -22.18 19.94
CA PHE A 528 9.81 -21.38 19.75
C PHE A 528 10.83 -22.09 18.87
N THR A 529 11.19 -23.33 19.20
CA THR A 529 12.17 -24.12 18.45
C THR A 529 11.71 -24.36 17.00
N ALA A 530 10.43 -24.71 16.81
CA ALA A 530 9.86 -24.91 15.48
C ALA A 530 9.99 -23.67 14.59
N MET A 531 9.60 -22.50 15.11
CA MET A 531 9.68 -21.23 14.38
C MET A 531 11.13 -20.80 14.16
N LYS A 532 12.01 -20.99 15.14
CA LYS A 532 13.45 -20.65 15.05
C LYS A 532 14.17 -21.47 13.98
N GLU A 533 13.90 -22.78 13.91
CA GLU A 533 14.52 -23.67 12.93
C GLU A 533 13.95 -23.55 11.51
N ASN A 534 12.78 -22.94 11.37
CA ASN A 534 12.05 -22.87 10.11
C ASN A 534 11.64 -21.43 9.76
N PRO A 535 12.60 -20.51 9.49
CA PRO A 535 12.32 -19.07 9.41
C PRO A 535 11.61 -18.62 8.12
N CYS A 536 11.55 -19.46 7.09
CA CYS A 536 11.20 -19.09 5.71
C CYS A 536 9.72 -19.34 5.32
N TYR A 537 8.78 -19.10 6.23
CA TYR A 537 7.34 -19.22 5.97
C TYR A 537 6.64 -17.86 6.06
N ASP A 538 5.57 -17.69 5.25
CA ASP A 538 4.78 -16.46 5.22
C ASP A 538 3.85 -16.36 6.46
N GLY A 539 3.63 -17.48 7.16
CA GLY A 539 2.91 -17.56 8.41
C GLY A 539 3.13 -18.88 9.15
N TYR A 540 2.81 -18.89 10.43
CA TYR A 540 2.95 -20.03 11.34
C TYR A 540 1.61 -20.28 12.02
N LEU A 541 1.00 -21.44 11.76
CA LEU A 541 -0.22 -21.88 12.43
C LEU A 541 0.16 -22.94 13.47
N TRP A 542 -0.13 -22.68 14.73
CA TRP A 542 0.10 -23.57 15.85
C TRP A 542 -1.20 -24.23 16.28
N ALA A 543 -1.16 -25.55 16.46
CA ALA A 543 -2.24 -26.32 17.08
C ALA A 543 -1.70 -27.55 17.82
N PRO A 544 -2.24 -27.91 19.00
CA PRO A 544 -2.08 -29.22 19.57
C PRO A 544 -2.65 -30.32 18.67
N PHE A 545 -2.13 -31.53 18.83
CA PHE A 545 -2.54 -32.70 18.05
C PHE A 545 -4.02 -33.03 18.20
N ASP A 546 -4.62 -32.73 19.35
CA ASP A 546 -6.01 -32.99 19.69
C ASP A 546 -6.93 -31.78 19.46
N THR A 547 -6.53 -30.87 18.55
CA THR A 547 -7.36 -29.77 18.08
C THR A 547 -7.89 -30.06 16.69
N PHE A 548 -9.21 -29.93 16.50
CA PHE A 548 -9.80 -29.96 15.17
C PHE A 548 -9.67 -28.59 14.49
N LEU A 549 -9.22 -28.58 13.23
CA LEU A 549 -9.08 -27.37 12.42
C LEU A 549 -10.17 -27.35 11.35
N ASN A 550 -11.13 -26.41 11.44
CA ASN A 550 -12.14 -26.22 10.41
C ASN A 550 -11.55 -25.43 9.24
N VAL A 551 -10.94 -26.12 8.26
CA VAL A 551 -10.13 -25.47 7.22
C VAL A 551 -10.92 -24.45 6.40
N PRO A 552 -12.15 -24.72 5.93
CA PRO A 552 -12.97 -23.73 5.21
C PRO A 552 -13.22 -22.43 5.98
N ARG A 553 -13.37 -22.52 7.30
CA ARG A 553 -13.46 -21.34 8.18
C ARG A 553 -12.14 -20.59 8.24
N LEU A 554 -11.04 -21.31 8.49
CA LEU A 554 -9.70 -20.72 8.60
C LEU A 554 -9.23 -20.04 7.29
N ILE A 555 -9.69 -20.48 6.12
CA ILE A 555 -9.40 -19.82 4.82
C ILE A 555 -9.89 -18.37 4.79
N GLN A 556 -10.94 -18.04 5.53
CA GLN A 556 -11.54 -16.70 5.55
C GLN A 556 -10.74 -15.70 6.38
N PHE A 557 -9.82 -16.19 7.21
CA PHE A 557 -8.98 -15.34 8.03
C PHE A 557 -7.86 -14.71 7.20
N LYS A 558 -7.58 -13.44 7.46
CA LYS A 558 -6.52 -12.72 6.74
C LYS A 558 -5.16 -13.14 7.25
N GLN A 559 -4.34 -13.75 6.40
CA GLN A 559 -3.01 -14.26 6.78
C GLN A 559 -1.96 -13.17 7.08
N ASP A 560 -2.31 -11.89 6.91
CA ASP A 560 -1.48 -10.76 7.35
C ASP A 560 -1.78 -10.33 8.79
N THR A 561 -2.79 -10.89 9.47
CA THR A 561 -3.13 -10.62 10.87
C THR A 561 -2.78 -11.78 11.81
N ILE A 562 -2.62 -11.47 13.10
CA ILE A 562 -2.54 -12.49 14.14
C ILE A 562 -3.93 -13.11 14.30
N TRP A 563 -4.05 -14.44 14.37
CA TRP A 563 -5.32 -15.12 14.68
C TRP A 563 -5.26 -15.67 16.09
N TRP A 564 -6.11 -15.16 16.98
CA TRP A 564 -6.17 -15.60 18.36
C TRP A 564 -7.48 -15.16 19.05
N HIS A 565 -7.84 -15.84 20.13
CA HIS A 565 -9.07 -15.62 20.89
C HIS A 565 -8.93 -14.52 21.97
N SER A 566 -8.84 -13.24 21.55
CA SER A 566 -8.46 -12.11 22.43
C SER A 566 -9.54 -11.54 23.38
N PRO A 567 -9.20 -11.14 24.64
CA PRO A 567 -10.11 -10.44 25.56
C PRO A 567 -10.59 -9.07 25.09
N PHE A 568 -9.81 -8.40 24.24
CA PHE A 568 -9.88 -6.96 24.07
C PHE A 568 -10.73 -6.58 22.85
N LYS A 569 -12.01 -6.24 23.09
CA LYS A 569 -12.99 -5.92 22.02
C LYS A 569 -12.55 -4.83 21.04
N ASP A 570 -11.80 -3.83 21.51
CA ASP A 570 -11.40 -2.68 20.68
C ASP A 570 -10.33 -3.03 19.63
N ILE A 571 -9.61 -4.13 19.84
CA ILE A 571 -8.50 -4.54 18.98
C ILE A 571 -8.76 -5.85 18.24
N ILE A 572 -9.94 -6.44 18.38
CA ILE A 572 -10.33 -7.61 17.61
C ILE A 572 -11.08 -7.22 16.34
N GLN A 573 -10.94 -8.09 15.35
CA GLN A 573 -11.76 -8.12 14.16
C GLN A 573 -12.38 -9.51 14.06
N TYR A 574 -13.71 -9.56 14.06
CA TYR A 574 -14.42 -10.80 13.81
C TYR A 574 -14.35 -11.15 12.33
N VAL A 575 -14.18 -12.44 12.05
CA VAL A 575 -14.45 -13.03 10.75
C VAL A 575 -15.92 -13.44 10.77
N ASP A 576 -16.66 -13.11 9.71
CA ASP A 576 -18.09 -13.38 9.66
C ASP A 576 -18.37 -14.86 9.98
N ASN A 577 -19.08 -15.07 11.08
CA ASN A 577 -19.56 -16.37 11.51
C ASN A 577 -20.99 -16.15 12.01
N PRO A 578 -22.01 -16.70 11.33
CA PRO A 578 -23.39 -16.61 11.80
C PRO A 578 -23.58 -17.09 13.24
N ALA A 579 -22.76 -18.05 13.69
CA ALA A 579 -22.79 -18.58 15.05
C ALA A 579 -22.43 -17.51 16.12
N ILE A 580 -21.39 -16.70 15.87
CA ILE A 580 -20.81 -15.74 16.84
C ILE A 580 -21.81 -14.66 17.29
N THR A 581 -22.91 -14.44 16.56
CA THR A 581 -23.94 -13.47 16.96
C THR A 581 -24.69 -13.85 18.25
N ASN A 582 -24.54 -15.08 18.72
CA ASN A 582 -25.19 -15.58 19.92
C ASN A 582 -24.17 -15.83 21.06
N ASN A 583 -23.89 -14.79 21.85
CA ASN A 583 -22.83 -14.82 22.88
C ASN A 583 -22.97 -15.93 23.95
N SER A 584 -24.16 -16.47 24.21
CA SER A 584 -24.33 -17.58 25.18
C SER A 584 -23.85 -18.94 24.66
N HIS A 585 -23.46 -19.00 23.39
CA HIS A 585 -23.18 -20.24 22.67
C HIS A 585 -21.67 -20.43 22.42
N HIS A 586 -20.81 -19.46 22.72
CA HIS A 586 -19.38 -19.52 22.42
C HIS A 586 -18.50 -19.52 23.67
N ALA A 587 -17.28 -20.05 23.55
CA ALA A 587 -16.29 -20.00 24.63
C ALA A 587 -16.02 -18.54 25.02
N PRO A 588 -15.83 -18.24 26.32
CA PRO A 588 -15.45 -16.89 26.73
C PRO A 588 -14.10 -16.52 26.11
N PRO A 589 -13.88 -15.25 25.76
CA PRO A 589 -12.60 -14.80 25.24
C PRO A 589 -11.49 -15.01 26.28
N GLY A 590 -10.23 -14.86 25.86
CA GLY A 590 -9.11 -14.82 26.79
C GLY A 590 -9.36 -13.89 27.98
N THR A 591 -8.63 -14.10 29.07
CA THR A 591 -8.78 -13.34 30.31
C THR A 591 -7.61 -12.41 30.54
N ILE A 592 -7.87 -11.31 31.24
CA ILE A 592 -6.84 -10.40 31.75
C ILE A 592 -6.60 -10.79 33.20
N GLN A 593 -5.34 -10.75 33.65
CA GLN A 593 -4.99 -10.89 35.05
C GLN A 593 -5.93 -10.04 35.95
N PRO A 594 -6.68 -10.63 36.89
CA PRO A 594 -7.78 -9.93 37.56
C PRO A 594 -7.34 -8.89 38.60
N GLY A 595 -6.13 -8.99 39.17
CA GLY A 595 -5.61 -8.08 40.19
C GLY A 595 -4.08 -8.08 40.27
N THR A 596 -3.49 -7.51 41.33
CA THR A 596 -2.03 -7.52 41.47
C THR A 596 -1.51 -8.96 41.58
N ALA A 597 -0.33 -9.23 41.01
CA ALA A 597 0.23 -10.58 41.07
C ALA A 597 0.43 -11.04 42.52
N LYS A 598 0.82 -10.11 43.41
CA LYS A 598 1.00 -10.38 44.84
C LYS A 598 -0.29 -10.87 45.50
N ASP A 599 -1.42 -10.22 45.21
CA ASP A 599 -2.71 -10.59 45.80
C ASP A 599 -3.23 -11.91 45.27
N LEU A 600 -3.04 -12.18 43.96
CA LEU A 600 -3.44 -13.45 43.34
C LEU A 600 -2.61 -14.63 43.84
N ILE A 601 -1.29 -14.45 43.96
CA ILE A 601 -0.39 -15.48 44.48
C ILE A 601 -0.73 -15.80 45.94
N ALA A 602 -1.08 -14.79 46.74
CA ALA A 602 -1.42 -14.98 48.15
C ALA A 602 -2.78 -15.65 48.38
N ASN A 603 -3.74 -15.46 47.47
CA ASN A 603 -5.13 -15.90 47.64
C ASN A 603 -5.56 -17.01 46.67
N PHE A 604 -4.62 -17.65 45.97
CA PHE A 604 -4.92 -18.72 45.02
C PHE A 604 -5.70 -19.85 45.70
N LYS A 605 -6.86 -20.20 45.14
CA LYS A 605 -7.74 -21.23 45.71
C LYS A 605 -7.53 -22.58 45.04
N HIS A 606 -7.68 -22.66 43.71
CA HIS A 606 -7.45 -23.85 42.89
C HIS A 606 -7.71 -23.55 41.39
N TRP A 607 -7.48 -24.56 40.54
CA TRP A 607 -7.82 -24.53 39.10
C TRP A 607 -9.31 -24.26 38.84
N GLY A 608 -9.61 -23.42 37.84
CA GLY A 608 -10.98 -23.00 37.47
C GLY A 608 -11.23 -21.54 37.84
N PRO A 609 -11.58 -21.20 39.09
CA PRO A 609 -11.91 -19.83 39.51
C PRO A 609 -10.78 -18.81 39.28
N ASP A 610 -9.53 -19.22 39.49
CA ASP A 610 -8.35 -18.35 39.38
C ASP A 610 -7.53 -18.61 38.08
N TRP A 611 -8.05 -19.42 37.14
CA TRP A 611 -7.30 -19.92 35.97
C TRP A 611 -5.91 -20.48 36.38
N TRP A 612 -4.90 -20.43 35.50
CA TRP A 612 -3.50 -20.75 35.82
C TRP A 612 -2.78 -19.66 36.62
N TRP A 613 -3.43 -18.54 36.92
CA TRP A 613 -2.77 -17.33 37.41
C TRP A 613 -2.07 -17.52 38.76
N GLY A 614 -2.70 -18.18 39.72
CA GLY A 614 -2.14 -18.34 41.06
C GLY A 614 -1.32 -19.61 41.28
N GLU A 615 -1.14 -20.44 40.25
CA GLU A 615 -0.40 -21.70 40.39
C GLU A 615 1.08 -21.40 40.73
N PRO A 616 1.63 -21.93 41.84
CA PRO A 616 2.95 -21.54 42.34
C PRO A 616 4.16 -21.91 41.47
N ASN A 617 4.03 -22.91 40.59
CA ASN A 617 5.11 -23.47 39.79
C ASN A 617 5.11 -23.01 38.33
N VAL A 618 3.98 -22.57 37.78
CA VAL A 618 3.85 -22.16 36.37
C VAL A 618 3.02 -20.88 36.16
N GLY A 619 2.39 -20.37 37.21
CA GLY A 619 1.51 -19.19 37.17
C GLY A 619 2.26 -17.85 37.22
N LEU A 620 1.56 -16.79 37.67
CA LEU A 620 2.05 -15.40 37.66
C LEU A 620 3.38 -15.22 38.39
N LYS A 621 3.58 -15.92 39.51
CA LYS A 621 4.84 -15.84 40.29
C LYS A 621 6.05 -16.18 39.43
N VAL A 622 5.89 -17.15 38.55
CA VAL A 622 6.95 -17.69 37.69
C VAL A 622 7.04 -16.92 36.38
N CYS A 623 5.92 -16.45 35.83
CA CYS A 623 5.89 -15.66 34.60
C CYS A 623 6.37 -14.20 34.78
N MET A 624 6.25 -13.62 35.98
CA MET A 624 6.51 -12.19 36.18
C MET A 624 7.96 -11.77 35.91
N PRO A 625 9.00 -12.50 36.34
CA PRO A 625 10.38 -12.15 36.02
C PRO A 625 10.64 -12.01 34.51
N ALA A 626 10.10 -12.94 33.70
CA ALA A 626 10.16 -12.87 32.24
C ALA A 626 9.45 -11.64 31.69
N PHE A 627 8.24 -11.35 32.19
CA PHE A 627 7.48 -10.18 31.78
C PHE A 627 8.20 -8.88 32.11
N GLU A 628 8.80 -8.77 33.30
CA GLU A 628 9.54 -7.58 33.73
C GLU A 628 10.80 -7.31 32.89
N ALA A 629 11.44 -8.38 32.40
CA ALA A 629 12.58 -8.31 31.49
C ALA A 629 12.21 -7.77 30.10
N VAL A 630 10.94 -7.86 29.69
CA VAL A 630 10.46 -7.27 28.44
C VAL A 630 10.66 -5.75 28.47
N SER A 631 11.10 -5.19 27.32
CA SER A 631 11.30 -3.74 27.16
C SER A 631 10.11 -2.92 27.64
N ALA A 632 10.40 -1.81 28.33
CA ALA A 632 9.36 -0.92 28.88
C ALA A 632 8.39 -0.40 27.81
N LYS A 633 8.85 -0.23 26.56
CA LYS A 633 8.01 0.18 25.42
C LYS A 633 6.91 -0.84 25.10
N LYS A 634 7.27 -2.14 24.96
CA LYS A 634 6.29 -3.21 24.67
C LYS A 634 5.32 -3.37 25.85
N ARG A 635 5.81 -3.34 27.09
CA ARG A 635 4.96 -3.36 28.30
C ARG A 635 3.99 -2.18 28.38
N ALA A 636 4.44 -0.97 28.07
CA ALA A 636 3.59 0.22 28.04
C ALA A 636 2.51 0.13 26.95
N GLN A 637 2.78 -0.56 25.83
CA GLN A 637 1.79 -0.80 24.80
C GLN A 637 0.69 -1.76 25.28
N LEU A 638 1.07 -2.84 25.96
CA LEU A 638 0.11 -3.74 26.60
C LEU A 638 -0.70 -3.01 27.68
N ALA A 639 -0.05 -2.20 28.52
CA ALA A 639 -0.69 -1.42 29.56
C ALA A 639 -1.82 -0.52 29.04
N ARG A 640 -1.71 0.00 27.81
CA ARG A 640 -2.79 0.80 27.19
C ARG A 640 -4.07 0.02 26.92
N LEU A 641 -3.99 -1.31 26.82
CA LEU A 641 -5.15 -2.19 26.65
C LEU A 641 -5.80 -2.55 27.99
N THR A 642 -5.10 -2.32 29.09
CA THR A 642 -5.46 -2.70 30.45
C THR A 642 -5.56 -1.46 31.36
N ASP A 643 -6.08 -0.36 30.81
CA ASP A 643 -6.33 0.90 31.53
C ASP A 643 -5.11 1.48 32.27
N GLY A 644 -3.92 1.29 31.71
CA GLY A 644 -2.65 1.75 32.25
C GLY A 644 -2.01 0.79 33.27
N GLU A 645 -2.69 -0.29 33.64
CA GLU A 645 -2.14 -1.29 34.56
C GLU A 645 -1.23 -2.29 33.82
N LEU A 646 -0.11 -2.64 34.44
CA LEU A 646 0.78 -3.68 33.91
C LEU A 646 0.23 -5.07 34.28
N ARG A 647 -0.60 -5.62 33.39
CA ARG A 647 -1.26 -6.92 33.54
C ARG A 647 -0.86 -7.87 32.42
N MET A 648 -0.78 -9.16 32.74
CA MET A 648 -0.60 -10.23 31.74
C MET A 648 -1.95 -10.67 31.14
N VAL A 649 -1.86 -11.29 29.96
CA VAL A 649 -3.01 -11.82 29.22
C VAL A 649 -2.92 -13.34 29.24
N GLY A 650 -4.05 -14.00 29.46
CA GLY A 650 -4.15 -15.45 29.46
C GLY A 650 -5.33 -15.94 28.64
N GLY A 651 -5.34 -17.22 28.33
CA GLY A 651 -6.41 -17.87 27.56
C GLY A 651 -5.87 -19.03 26.73
N SER A 652 -6.77 -19.75 26.07
CA SER A 652 -6.39 -20.89 25.23
C SER A 652 -5.34 -20.48 24.20
N ALA A 653 -4.31 -21.29 24.11
CA ALA A 653 -3.24 -21.17 23.12
C ALA A 653 -3.23 -22.37 22.16
N ASP A 654 -4.36 -23.07 22.04
CA ASP A 654 -4.48 -24.28 21.22
C ASP A 654 -4.73 -23.97 19.74
N THR A 655 -5.00 -22.72 19.40
CA THR A 655 -5.00 -22.25 18.02
C THR A 655 -4.44 -20.84 17.98
N LEU A 656 -3.28 -20.71 17.32
CA LEU A 656 -2.62 -19.42 17.13
C LEU A 656 -2.05 -19.36 15.72
N TYR A 657 -2.36 -18.30 14.99
CA TYR A 657 -1.65 -17.98 13.77
C TYR A 657 -0.84 -16.70 13.93
N LEU A 658 0.42 -16.75 13.51
CA LEU A 658 1.33 -15.61 13.47
C LEU A 658 1.81 -15.36 12.03
N PRO A 659 1.60 -14.15 11.49
CA PRO A 659 2.23 -13.72 10.25
C PRO A 659 3.76 -13.82 10.31
N GLY A 660 4.39 -14.23 9.21
CA GLY A 660 5.82 -14.51 9.17
C GLY A 660 6.69 -13.30 9.51
N TYR A 661 6.25 -12.09 9.18
CA TYR A 661 6.96 -10.84 9.51
C TYR A 661 6.98 -10.54 11.02
N LEU A 662 6.10 -11.17 11.82
CA LEU A 662 6.09 -11.05 13.27
C LEU A 662 6.94 -12.12 13.97
N ARG A 663 7.52 -13.08 13.23
CA ARG A 663 8.30 -14.17 13.82
C ARG A 663 9.42 -13.66 14.72
N GLU A 664 10.30 -12.79 14.23
CA GLU A 664 11.46 -12.37 15.03
C GLU A 664 11.04 -11.58 16.28
N PRO A 665 10.16 -10.56 16.20
CA PRO A 665 9.68 -9.89 17.41
C PRO A 665 8.99 -10.84 18.40
N PHE A 666 8.30 -11.86 17.91
CA PHE A 666 7.64 -12.90 18.71
C PHE A 666 8.67 -13.80 19.41
N LEU A 667 9.64 -14.34 18.68
CA LEU A 667 10.71 -15.16 19.24
C LEU A 667 11.51 -14.38 20.29
N GLU A 668 11.94 -13.14 19.99
CA GLU A 668 12.65 -12.29 20.95
C GLU A 668 11.90 -12.07 22.26
N ALA A 669 10.56 -11.96 22.20
CA ALA A 669 9.75 -11.76 23.38
C ALA A 669 9.45 -13.09 24.10
N LEU A 670 9.23 -14.17 23.36
CA LEU A 670 8.96 -15.49 23.92
C LEU A 670 10.21 -16.11 24.58
N ASP A 671 11.41 -15.84 24.05
CA ASP A 671 12.70 -16.30 24.60
C ASP A 671 12.82 -15.99 26.10
N LEU A 672 12.41 -14.79 26.52
CA LEU A 672 12.41 -14.37 27.92
C LEU A 672 11.54 -15.25 28.82
N PHE A 673 10.44 -15.79 28.28
CA PHE A 673 9.56 -16.69 29.02
C PHE A 673 10.09 -18.12 29.07
N LEU A 674 10.99 -18.52 28.14
CA LEU A 674 11.63 -19.83 28.17
C LEU A 674 12.61 -19.99 29.34
N ASP A 675 13.19 -18.89 29.81
CA ASP A 675 14.04 -18.85 31.01
C ASP A 675 13.25 -19.09 32.31
N THR A 676 11.93 -19.28 32.23
CA THR A 676 11.03 -19.51 33.36
C THR A 676 10.14 -20.73 33.11
N ASP A 677 9.48 -21.23 34.14
CA ASP A 677 8.50 -22.31 34.01
C ASP A 677 7.09 -21.78 33.68
N CYS A 678 7.01 -20.60 33.06
CA CYS A 678 5.73 -19.95 32.77
C CYS A 678 4.84 -20.84 31.87
N PHE A 679 3.55 -20.91 32.21
CA PHE A 679 2.60 -21.70 31.47
C PHE A 679 2.27 -21.10 30.08
N LEU A 680 2.12 -21.95 29.04
CA LEU A 680 1.82 -21.53 27.65
C LEU A 680 0.65 -20.56 27.57
N GLU A 681 -0.46 -20.88 28.25
CA GLU A 681 -1.70 -20.08 28.21
C GLU A 681 -1.58 -18.74 28.95
N ILE A 682 -0.41 -18.40 29.48
CA ILE A 682 -0.06 -17.07 29.97
C ILE A 682 1.01 -16.46 29.06
N ALA A 683 2.10 -17.20 28.82
CA ALA A 683 3.25 -16.73 28.05
C ALA A 683 2.87 -16.31 26.63
N VAL A 684 2.25 -17.21 25.86
CA VAL A 684 1.96 -16.96 24.44
C VAL A 684 0.90 -15.87 24.25
N PRO A 685 -0.26 -15.89 24.94
CA PRO A 685 -1.21 -14.79 24.86
C PRO A 685 -0.58 -13.44 25.24
N THR A 686 0.24 -13.40 26.28
CA THR A 686 0.95 -12.16 26.67
C THR A 686 1.90 -11.69 25.56
N VAL A 687 2.73 -12.60 25.02
CA VAL A 687 3.68 -12.27 23.94
C VAL A 687 2.97 -11.78 22.68
N VAL A 688 1.86 -12.42 22.29
CA VAL A 688 1.03 -11.99 21.16
C VAL A 688 0.65 -10.51 21.28
N HIS A 689 0.22 -10.05 22.45
CA HIS A 689 -0.18 -8.65 22.64
C HIS A 689 1.02 -7.70 22.74
N LEU A 690 2.17 -8.18 23.25
CA LEU A 690 3.41 -7.42 23.33
C LEU A 690 4.02 -7.12 21.95
N VAL A 691 3.84 -8.01 20.98
CA VAL A 691 4.48 -7.89 19.65
C VAL A 691 3.55 -7.39 18.56
N ARG A 692 2.24 -7.41 18.82
CA ARG A 692 1.22 -6.87 17.91
C ARG A 692 1.49 -5.38 17.61
N PRO A 693 1.56 -4.96 16.34
CA PRO A 693 1.58 -3.55 15.96
C PRO A 693 0.33 -2.80 16.46
N SER A 694 0.48 -1.57 16.93
CA SER A 694 -0.65 -0.79 17.49
C SER A 694 -1.76 -0.49 16.47
N SER A 695 -1.42 -0.41 15.18
CA SER A 695 -2.35 -0.17 14.07
C SER A 695 -3.06 -1.44 13.58
N GLN A 696 -2.72 -2.61 14.14
CA GLN A 696 -3.22 -3.90 13.68
C GLN A 696 -4.22 -4.50 14.67
N LYS A 697 -5.30 -5.03 14.11
CA LYS A 697 -6.29 -5.83 14.84
C LYS A 697 -5.92 -7.31 14.84
N ILE A 698 -6.33 -8.02 15.88
CA ILE A 698 -6.25 -9.49 15.97
C ILE A 698 -7.53 -10.07 15.34
N SER A 699 -7.39 -11.03 14.44
CA SER A 699 -8.53 -11.78 13.94
C SER A 699 -8.99 -12.76 15.02
N PHE A 700 -10.22 -12.59 15.45
CA PHE A 700 -10.81 -13.39 16.53
C PHE A 700 -11.09 -14.80 16.03
N VAL A 701 -10.38 -15.79 16.59
CA VAL A 701 -10.64 -17.21 16.34
C VAL A 701 -11.64 -17.69 17.37
N ASP A 702 -12.77 -18.19 16.90
CA ASP A 702 -13.77 -18.84 17.75
C ASP A 702 -13.31 -20.28 18.06
N HIS A 703 -12.58 -20.40 19.17
CA HIS A 703 -12.00 -21.64 19.64
C HIS A 703 -12.77 -22.21 20.84
N TRP A 704 -13.25 -23.44 20.72
CA TRP A 704 -14.05 -24.09 21.76
C TRP A 704 -13.27 -25.10 22.61
N TRP A 705 -13.59 -25.11 23.91
CA TRP A 705 -13.15 -26.13 24.87
C TRP A 705 -14.32 -27.00 25.28
N ILE A 706 -14.31 -28.24 24.79
CA ILE A 706 -15.37 -29.21 24.99
C ILE A 706 -14.80 -30.35 25.83
N TRP A 707 -15.42 -30.59 26.98
CA TRP A 707 -14.94 -31.50 28.01
C TRP A 707 -15.74 -32.81 28.09
N GLU A 708 -16.86 -32.91 27.38
CA GLU A 708 -17.78 -34.05 27.45
C GLU A 708 -17.64 -34.96 26.22
N GLU A 709 -17.27 -36.22 26.43
CA GLU A 709 -17.22 -37.25 25.37
C GLU A 709 -18.64 -37.62 24.87
N PRO A 710 -18.83 -38.01 23.60
CA PRO A 710 -17.82 -38.27 22.57
C PRO A 710 -17.51 -37.05 21.67
N LEU A 711 -16.23 -36.68 21.58
CA LEU A 711 -15.75 -35.54 20.79
C LEU A 711 -15.25 -35.99 19.41
N ASN A 712 -16.18 -36.53 18.63
CA ASN A 712 -15.94 -37.10 17.29
C ASN A 712 -16.69 -36.33 16.19
N ALA A 713 -16.57 -36.77 14.94
CA ALA A 713 -17.16 -36.06 13.81
C ALA A 713 -18.70 -35.94 13.87
N THR A 714 -19.40 -36.93 14.43
CA THR A 714 -20.86 -36.89 14.59
C THR A 714 -21.28 -35.80 15.56
N PHE A 715 -20.58 -35.67 16.68
CA PHE A 715 -20.81 -34.60 17.64
C PHE A 715 -20.66 -33.22 16.97
N VAL A 716 -19.58 -33.01 16.21
CA VAL A 716 -19.33 -31.76 15.48
C VAL A 716 -20.46 -31.44 14.51
N ARG A 717 -20.94 -32.42 13.72
CA ARG A 717 -22.07 -32.20 12.81
C ARG A 717 -23.34 -31.79 13.54
N ASN A 718 -23.62 -32.38 14.71
CA ASN A 718 -24.79 -32.03 15.50
C ASN A 718 -24.67 -30.58 16.01
N GLN A 719 -23.51 -30.19 16.55
CA GLN A 719 -23.26 -28.80 16.95
C GLN A 719 -23.43 -27.82 15.78
N TRP A 720 -22.88 -28.15 14.61
CA TRP A 720 -23.04 -27.30 13.41
C TRP A 720 -24.47 -27.26 12.88
N ALA A 721 -25.26 -28.32 13.06
CA ALA A 721 -26.68 -28.35 12.71
C ALA A 721 -27.51 -27.44 13.63
N ASP A 722 -27.13 -27.37 14.91
CA ASP A 722 -27.77 -26.49 15.90
C ASP A 722 -27.25 -25.04 15.84
N GLY A 723 -26.41 -24.71 14.85
CA GLY A 723 -25.91 -23.35 14.60
C GLY A 723 -24.60 -23.00 15.31
N TYR A 724 -23.93 -23.96 15.93
CA TYR A 724 -22.67 -23.78 16.66
C TYR A 724 -21.45 -24.11 15.78
N GLU A 725 -21.37 -23.53 14.58
CA GLU A 725 -20.18 -23.69 13.74
C GLU A 725 -19.01 -22.86 14.29
N VAL A 726 -17.88 -23.52 14.52
CA VAL A 726 -16.68 -22.94 15.15
C VAL A 726 -15.48 -23.02 14.21
N ASP A 727 -14.48 -22.17 14.45
CA ASP A 727 -13.26 -22.15 13.64
C ASP A 727 -12.32 -23.29 14.05
N THR A 728 -12.18 -23.55 15.36
CA THR A 728 -11.44 -24.69 15.91
C THR A 728 -12.05 -25.17 17.23
N PHE A 729 -11.76 -26.40 17.63
CA PHE A 729 -12.12 -26.87 18.98
C PHE A 729 -11.14 -27.91 19.53
N HIS A 730 -11.06 -27.92 20.86
CA HIS A 730 -10.32 -28.86 21.70
C HIS A 730 -11.30 -29.46 22.71
N LYS A 731 -11.30 -30.76 23.02
CA LYS A 731 -10.40 -31.80 22.57
C LYS A 731 -11.04 -32.72 21.51
N TYR A 732 -10.48 -32.81 20.31
CA TYR A 732 -10.90 -33.81 19.32
C TYR A 732 -10.19 -35.16 19.53
N GLN A 733 -10.95 -36.25 19.44
CA GLN A 733 -10.40 -37.61 19.56
C GLN A 733 -10.21 -38.26 18.20
N PHE A 734 -8.95 -38.39 17.77
CA PHE A 734 -8.59 -39.01 16.51
C PHE A 734 -8.60 -40.55 16.54
N GLY A 735 -8.43 -41.16 17.72
CA GLY A 735 -8.51 -42.61 17.94
C GLY A 735 -9.70 -43.01 18.81
N LYS A 736 -9.75 -44.29 19.18
CA LYS A 736 -10.71 -44.84 20.14
C LYS A 736 -10.00 -45.66 21.20
N LYS A 737 -10.62 -45.78 22.38
CA LYS A 737 -10.18 -46.75 23.39
C LYS A 737 -10.70 -48.15 23.02
N ASP A 738 -9.86 -49.16 23.15
CA ASP A 738 -10.28 -50.55 23.09
C ASP A 738 -11.00 -50.99 24.39
N GLU A 739 -11.44 -52.24 24.45
CA GLU A 739 -12.15 -52.81 25.62
C GLU A 739 -11.30 -52.79 26.89
N GLN A 740 -9.98 -52.71 26.75
CA GLN A 740 -9.00 -52.65 27.83
C GLN A 740 -8.62 -51.19 28.19
N GLY A 741 -9.19 -50.20 27.49
CA GLY A 741 -8.92 -48.79 27.71
C GLY A 741 -7.68 -48.25 27.01
N HIS A 742 -6.98 -49.04 26.19
CA HIS A 742 -5.84 -48.57 25.42
C HIS A 742 -6.30 -47.80 24.19
N PHE A 743 -5.62 -46.70 23.89
CA PHE A 743 -5.90 -45.93 22.69
C PHE A 743 -5.34 -46.65 21.44
N GLN A 744 -6.21 -46.85 20.45
CA GLN A 744 -5.88 -47.34 19.13
C GLN A 744 -6.35 -46.32 18.08
N GLY A 745 -5.71 -46.30 16.92
CA GLY A 745 -6.16 -45.45 15.83
C GLY A 745 -7.43 -45.99 15.16
N ASP A 746 -8.30 -45.09 14.69
CA ASP A 746 -9.53 -45.43 13.99
C ASP A 746 -9.54 -44.83 12.57
N PRO A 747 -9.24 -45.62 11.53
CA PRO A 747 -9.27 -45.15 10.14
C PRO A 747 -10.63 -44.57 9.72
N GLY A 748 -11.73 -45.00 10.34
CA GLY A 748 -13.07 -44.47 10.05
C GLY A 748 -13.21 -42.98 10.37
N HIS A 749 -12.41 -42.47 11.30
CA HIS A 749 -12.41 -41.03 11.62
C HIS A 749 -11.83 -40.17 10.49
N ILE A 750 -10.92 -40.69 9.65
CA ILE A 750 -10.35 -39.94 8.53
C ILE A 750 -11.46 -39.53 7.55
N VAL A 751 -12.27 -40.50 7.13
CA VAL A 751 -13.39 -40.26 6.20
C VAL A 751 -14.39 -39.32 6.85
N ALA A 752 -14.70 -39.51 8.12
CA ALA A 752 -15.65 -38.66 8.83
C ALA A 752 -15.17 -37.20 8.96
N VAL A 753 -13.88 -36.95 9.18
CA VAL A 753 -13.27 -35.61 9.17
C VAL A 753 -13.23 -35.02 7.77
N GLN A 754 -12.87 -35.79 6.75
CA GLN A 754 -12.89 -35.33 5.36
C GLN A 754 -14.30 -34.89 4.95
N ASP A 755 -15.31 -35.68 5.29
CA ASP A 755 -16.71 -35.33 5.07
C ASP A 755 -17.12 -34.07 5.85
N LEU A 756 -16.64 -33.90 7.10
CA LEU A 756 -16.84 -32.64 7.84
C LEU A 756 -16.24 -31.43 7.12
N GLN A 757 -15.01 -31.55 6.60
CA GLN A 757 -14.39 -30.45 5.85
C GLN A 757 -15.23 -30.12 4.61
N VAL A 758 -15.69 -31.14 3.87
CA VAL A 758 -16.58 -30.98 2.69
C VAL A 758 -17.90 -30.30 3.08
N ASP A 759 -18.52 -30.72 4.19
CA ASP A 759 -19.74 -30.10 4.69
C ASP A 759 -19.53 -28.63 5.08
N SER A 760 -18.40 -28.29 5.69
CA SER A 760 -18.07 -26.88 5.96
C SER A 760 -17.80 -26.10 4.67
N PHE A 761 -17.08 -26.66 3.67
CA PHE A 761 -16.92 -25.99 2.36
C PHE A 761 -18.27 -25.62 1.74
N ARG A 762 -19.27 -26.51 1.82
CA ARG A 762 -20.64 -26.23 1.34
C ARG A 762 -21.30 -25.10 2.12
N ARG A 763 -21.20 -25.14 3.46
CA ARG A 763 -21.76 -24.10 4.35
C ARG A 763 -21.14 -22.72 4.13
N GLN A 764 -19.85 -22.67 3.82
CA GLN A 764 -19.12 -21.43 3.53
C GLN A 764 -19.27 -20.97 2.06
N GLY A 765 -20.03 -21.69 1.22
CA GLY A 765 -20.24 -21.34 -0.19
C GLY A 765 -18.98 -21.51 -1.07
N MET A 766 -18.11 -22.45 -0.71
CA MET A 766 -16.81 -22.69 -1.33
C MET A 766 -16.70 -24.05 -2.07
N ALA A 767 -17.76 -24.87 -2.05
CA ALA A 767 -17.79 -26.22 -2.61
C ALA A 767 -18.18 -26.28 -4.10
#